data_AF-A0A8J5JQ11-F1
#
_entry.id   AF-A0A8J5JQ11-F1
#
_cell.length_a   1.000
_cell.length_b   1.000
_cell.length_c   1.000
_cell.angle_alpha   90.00
_cell.angle_beta   90.00
_cell.angle_gamma   90.00
#
_symmetry.space_group_name_H-M   'P 1'
#
loop_
_entity.id
_entity.type
_entity.pdbx_description
1 polymer ?
#
loop_
_entity_poly.entity_id
_entity_poly.type
_entity_poly.pdbx_seq_one_letter_code
_entity_poly.pdbx_strand_id
1 'polypeptide(L)'
;MGTANSFLKAADVTRTRQGHQITAATLNILQHKAYGKYTEDAQSDGHEPLEFGVWCQQRAECCLQFQYWATTLNLELIGSSPPEGHDKLSDKHPDVAAKFQAGHFTAKMTARRFSAMALDQALEQNNAYIKGDGGAVGLTGNPSALRRCMVAGPEVARVIAEFESSQKAEQTKANFHHHEQTNTTQDKFLQDVKALTLVMEEMGNPFEEESADLMVLHTKEILCPEAVKSVQNVVKLGQEQFLEDKSKPIGDTIKLNKLTLFSSMKSKAPTRSEQQLAFAKDDCGLFSRLYIACQTREGDLDEFFKHENRAYPPALSSNGKLRFIKKTDLLTPLEQLADKITDALHVTSIILDGPAVVEMLKPGGSRTFQEYSTAVYIPYIESQLEYRSRLDLVWECYLKSGRLKATVKCNRGKGIRRRVTASGPLPSNWQNFLRNSDNKEELFSFLSEQVMQLAVKESKQLVVTDKKQVLTVPPRKDTANLAPCNHEEGDTMMMVHAADALECGHRRTLIRTVDTDVVILAVGLANERSEVLDELWLTFGTGKNRRYIAAHQIAKALGPEKSRALPVFHAITVCDTVSAFADHSKKAAWATWNAFPEVTTAFLSLASTPSELPDGVLSTLERFIVLLYDRTSTCCDVNVLRKKLFSRKSRSLEHLPPARAALEQHIKRAAYQAGHIWGQASIAFVSLPSPCDWGWMKSGDELEPLWTTLSEVSKSCHELISCGCRKHCGGKCRCKKAALKCTGLCACEGGC
;
A
#
# COMPACT_ATOMS: atom_id res chain seq x y z
N MET A 1 -22.35 -1.31 24.16
CA MET A 1 -22.79 -1.42 25.56
C MET A 1 -23.03 -2.90 25.81
N GLY A 2 -22.06 -3.58 26.43
CA GLY A 2 -22.21 -4.97 26.85
C GLY A 2 -22.39 -4.96 28.35
N THR A 3 -23.60 -5.28 28.80
CA THR A 3 -23.88 -5.63 30.19
C THR A 3 -22.96 -6.80 30.57
N ALA A 4 -22.19 -6.66 31.65
CA ALA A 4 -21.36 -7.72 32.22
C ALA A 4 -22.16 -9.01 32.59
N ASN A 5 -23.49 -8.96 32.49
CA ASN A 5 -24.44 -10.04 32.74
C ASN A 5 -24.59 -11.08 31.61
N SER A 6 -23.71 -11.16 30.61
CA SER A 6 -23.92 -12.08 29.47
C SER A 6 -22.94 -13.23 29.27
N PHE A 7 -21.87 -13.39 30.06
CA PHE A 7 -20.97 -14.54 29.88
C PHE A 7 -20.22 -14.95 31.16
N LEU A 8 -20.90 -15.46 32.19
CA LEU A 8 -20.23 -16.17 33.28
C LEU A 8 -21.10 -17.35 33.76
N LYS A 9 -21.28 -18.37 32.91
CA LYS A 9 -21.48 -19.72 33.46
C LYS A 9 -20.09 -20.22 33.87
N ALA A 10 -19.98 -20.91 35.01
CA ALA A 10 -18.69 -21.44 35.49
C ALA A 10 -17.95 -22.27 34.43
N ALA A 11 -18.68 -22.97 33.56
CA ALA A 11 -18.12 -23.73 32.44
C ALA A 11 -17.42 -22.85 31.37
N ASP A 12 -17.90 -21.62 31.13
CA ASP A 12 -17.31 -20.68 30.18
C ASP A 12 -16.02 -20.09 30.75
N VAL A 13 -15.97 -19.83 32.06
CA VAL A 13 -14.76 -19.40 32.78
C VAL A 13 -13.68 -20.48 32.77
N THR A 14 -14.05 -21.74 33.03
CA THR A 14 -13.12 -22.87 33.01
C THR A 14 -12.55 -23.11 31.60
N ARG A 15 -13.38 -23.06 30.55
CA ARG A 15 -12.92 -23.20 29.15
C ARG A 15 -12.03 -22.06 28.72
N THR A 16 -12.35 -20.83 29.12
CA THR A 16 -11.54 -19.64 28.82
C THR A 16 -10.17 -19.73 29.51
N ARG A 17 -10.14 -20.08 30.80
CA ARG A 17 -8.90 -20.30 31.56
C ARG A 17 -8.03 -21.40 30.96
N GLN A 18 -8.62 -22.51 30.54
CA GLN A 18 -7.89 -23.61 29.90
C GLN A 18 -7.22 -23.16 28.59
N GLY A 19 -7.92 -22.37 27.77
CA GLY A 19 -7.36 -21.80 26.53
C GLY A 19 -6.16 -20.88 26.80
N HIS A 20 -6.25 -20.03 27.83
CA HIS A 20 -5.14 -19.17 28.25
C HIS A 20 -3.92 -19.98 28.71
N GLN A 21 -4.13 -21.01 29.53
CA GLN A 21 -3.06 -21.90 30.02
C GLN A 21 -2.37 -22.67 28.88
N ILE A 22 -3.14 -23.20 27.91
CA ILE A 22 -2.59 -23.90 26.74
C ILE A 22 -1.72 -22.95 25.91
N THR A 23 -2.21 -21.71 25.69
CA THR A 23 -1.50 -20.69 24.92
C THR A 23 -0.20 -20.27 25.61
N ALA A 24 -0.25 -19.97 26.92
CA ALA A 24 0.92 -19.61 27.71
C ALA A 24 1.98 -20.73 27.71
N ALA A 25 1.58 -21.98 27.94
CA ALA A 25 2.48 -23.13 27.92
C ALA A 25 3.14 -23.31 26.53
N THR A 26 2.35 -23.18 25.46
CA THR A 26 2.84 -23.29 24.07
C THR A 26 3.86 -22.20 23.76
N LEU A 27 3.54 -20.93 24.05
CA LEU A 27 4.46 -19.81 23.81
C LEU A 27 5.75 -19.94 24.62
N ASN A 28 5.67 -20.39 25.87
CA ASN A 28 6.85 -20.63 26.70
C ASN A 28 7.75 -21.73 26.11
N ILE A 29 7.16 -22.85 25.64
CA ILE A 29 7.91 -23.92 24.96
C ILE A 29 8.63 -23.40 23.72
N LEU A 30 7.93 -22.63 22.87
CA LEU A 30 8.48 -22.07 21.64
C LEU A 30 9.61 -21.06 21.93
N GLN A 31 9.47 -20.24 22.97
CA GLN A 31 10.49 -19.28 23.39
C GLN A 31 11.76 -19.99 23.87
N HIS A 32 11.62 -21.06 24.67
CA HIS A 32 12.75 -21.87 25.10
C HIS A 32 13.41 -22.66 23.96
N LYS A 33 12.64 -23.15 22.98
CA LYS A 33 13.21 -23.77 21.77
C LYS A 33 14.05 -22.77 20.97
N ALA A 34 13.54 -21.56 20.76
CA ALA A 34 14.27 -20.48 20.08
C ALA A 34 15.56 -20.10 20.83
N TYR A 35 15.52 -20.07 22.17
CA TYR A 35 16.71 -19.84 22.98
C TYR A 35 17.73 -20.97 22.84
N GLY A 36 17.29 -22.24 22.83
CA GLY A 36 18.18 -23.39 22.60
C GLY A 36 18.97 -23.27 21.31
N LYS A 37 18.27 -22.93 20.21
CA LYS A 37 18.91 -22.69 18.91
C LYS A 37 19.91 -21.54 18.95
N TYR A 38 19.54 -20.41 19.55
CA TYR A 38 20.46 -19.28 19.78
C TYR A 38 21.72 -19.69 20.56
N THR A 39 21.58 -20.52 21.60
CA THR A 39 22.75 -20.98 22.38
C THR A 39 23.68 -21.88 21.56
N GLU A 40 23.13 -22.71 20.67
CA GLU A 40 23.92 -23.55 19.75
C GLU A 40 24.67 -22.70 18.72
N ASP A 41 24.01 -21.68 18.15
CA ASP A 41 24.60 -20.75 17.18
C ASP A 41 25.71 -19.91 17.84
N ALA A 42 25.45 -19.34 19.03
CA ALA A 42 26.43 -18.56 19.78
C ALA A 42 27.69 -19.36 20.15
N GLN A 43 27.52 -20.64 20.53
CA GLN A 43 28.64 -21.53 20.80
C GLN A 43 29.45 -21.84 19.54
N SER A 44 28.78 -21.99 18.39
CA SER A 44 29.43 -22.23 17.09
C SER A 44 30.26 -21.02 16.63
N ASP A 45 29.79 -19.81 16.94
CA ASP A 45 30.46 -18.55 16.63
C ASP A 45 31.53 -18.14 17.68
N GLY A 46 31.72 -18.94 18.73
CA GLY A 46 32.71 -18.67 19.78
C GLY A 46 32.31 -17.59 20.79
N HIS A 47 31.01 -17.31 20.92
CA HIS A 47 30.47 -16.34 21.86
C HIS A 47 29.81 -17.02 23.08
N GLU A 48 29.94 -16.40 24.26
CA GLU A 48 29.24 -16.86 25.46
C GLU A 48 27.75 -16.50 25.36
N PRO A 49 26.82 -17.48 25.46
CA PRO A 49 25.40 -17.18 25.35
C PRO A 49 24.89 -16.35 26.51
N LEU A 50 24.14 -15.30 26.20
CA LEU A 50 23.40 -14.48 27.17
C LEU A 50 22.45 -15.33 28.02
N GLU A 51 22.26 -14.95 29.28
CA GLU A 51 21.22 -15.53 30.14
C GLU A 51 19.82 -15.39 29.52
N PHE A 52 18.97 -16.40 29.66
CA PHE A 52 17.63 -16.47 29.05
C PHE A 52 16.79 -15.19 29.23
N GLY A 53 16.75 -14.63 30.45
CA GLY A 53 15.99 -13.40 30.72
C GLY A 53 16.53 -12.19 29.95
N VAL A 54 17.86 -12.04 29.92
CA VAL A 54 18.55 -10.95 29.21
C VAL A 54 18.38 -11.10 27.70
N TRP A 55 18.53 -12.33 27.18
CA TRP A 55 18.27 -12.64 25.77
C TRP A 55 16.83 -12.28 25.38
N CYS A 56 15.84 -12.68 26.18
CA CYS A 56 14.44 -12.34 25.94
C CYS A 56 14.21 -10.83 25.89
N GLN A 57 14.83 -10.07 26.80
CA GLN A 57 14.71 -8.61 26.82
C GLN A 57 15.32 -7.98 25.57
N GLN A 58 16.56 -8.34 25.24
CA GLN A 58 17.25 -7.81 24.05
C GLN A 58 16.50 -8.15 22.76
N ARG A 59 15.98 -9.37 22.64
CA ARG A 59 15.17 -9.79 21.49
C ARG A 59 13.86 -9.02 21.40
N ALA A 60 13.19 -8.76 22.52
CA ALA A 60 11.97 -7.95 22.54
C ALA A 60 12.22 -6.47 22.17
N GLU A 61 13.42 -5.94 22.42
CA GLU A 61 13.81 -4.59 22.01
C GLU A 61 14.14 -4.50 20.51
N CYS A 62 14.75 -5.55 19.93
CA CYS A 62 15.20 -5.55 18.54
C CYS A 62 14.22 -6.17 17.53
N CYS A 63 13.29 -7.03 17.95
CA CYS A 63 12.38 -7.76 17.07
C CYS A 63 10.91 -7.54 17.47
N LEU A 64 10.14 -6.91 16.58
CA LEU A 64 8.72 -6.60 16.82
C LEU A 64 7.85 -7.84 16.92
N GLN A 65 8.16 -8.88 16.13
CA GLN A 65 7.47 -10.17 16.23
C GLN A 65 7.69 -10.79 17.61
N PHE A 66 8.94 -10.82 18.08
CA PHE A 66 9.28 -11.33 19.41
C PHE A 66 8.58 -10.53 20.50
N GLN A 67 8.64 -9.19 20.44
CA GLN A 67 8.00 -8.30 21.41
C GLN A 67 6.50 -8.59 21.54
N TYR A 68 5.80 -8.75 20.42
CA TYR A 68 4.36 -9.01 20.40
C TYR A 68 4.01 -10.34 21.09
N TRP A 69 4.72 -11.42 20.76
CA TRP A 69 4.45 -12.73 21.34
C TRP A 69 4.91 -12.86 22.80
N ALA A 70 6.00 -12.20 23.18
CA ALA A 70 6.42 -12.07 24.58
C ALA A 70 5.41 -11.27 25.41
N THR A 71 4.89 -10.17 24.86
CA THR A 71 3.82 -9.38 25.51
C THR A 71 2.55 -10.22 25.64
N THR A 72 2.20 -10.98 24.61
CA THR A 72 1.05 -11.90 24.63
C THR A 72 1.23 -12.94 25.74
N LEU A 73 2.39 -13.62 25.79
CA LEU A 73 2.71 -14.56 26.87
C LEU A 73 2.58 -13.92 28.26
N ASN A 74 3.11 -12.71 28.45
CA ASN A 74 2.98 -12.01 29.73
C ASN A 74 1.52 -11.70 30.09
N LEU A 75 0.69 -11.29 29.13
CA LEU A 75 -0.74 -11.03 29.37
C LEU A 75 -1.50 -12.31 29.73
N GLU A 76 -1.20 -13.42 29.06
CA GLU A 76 -1.74 -14.74 29.35
C GLU A 76 -1.38 -15.22 30.77
N LEU A 77 -0.16 -14.89 31.23
CA LEU A 77 0.32 -15.18 32.59
C LEU A 77 -0.29 -14.26 33.66
N ILE A 78 -0.54 -12.98 33.34
CA ILE A 78 -1.21 -12.03 34.25
C ILE A 78 -2.66 -12.44 34.49
N GLY A 79 -3.37 -12.92 33.47
CA GLY A 79 -4.71 -13.51 33.64
C GLY A 79 -4.74 -14.76 34.53
N SER A 80 -3.57 -15.33 34.84
CA SER A 80 -3.38 -16.56 35.61
C SER A 80 -2.83 -16.33 37.03
N SER A 81 -2.45 -15.09 37.39
CA SER A 81 -1.79 -14.73 38.66
C SER A 81 -2.54 -13.62 39.41
N PRO A 82 -2.60 -13.62 40.76
CA PRO A 82 -3.14 -12.50 41.51
C PRO A 82 -2.27 -11.24 41.36
N PRO A 83 -2.86 -10.02 41.39
CA PRO A 83 -2.14 -8.79 41.06
C PRO A 83 -1.02 -8.46 42.06
N GLU A 84 0.16 -8.14 41.52
CA GLU A 84 1.33 -7.65 42.22
C GLU A 84 1.06 -6.27 42.86
N GLY A 85 0.53 -6.29 44.08
CA GLY A 85 0.45 -5.13 44.99
C GLY A 85 1.24 -5.33 46.28
N HIS A 86 2.13 -6.33 46.30
CA HIS A 86 2.73 -6.87 47.53
C HIS A 86 3.80 -5.97 48.15
N ASP A 87 4.49 -5.14 47.37
CA ASP A 87 5.69 -4.46 47.85
C ASP A 87 5.45 -3.29 48.81
N LYS A 88 4.19 -2.83 48.97
CA LYS A 88 3.87 -1.72 49.91
C LYS A 88 2.86 -2.08 50.99
N LEU A 89 2.19 -3.23 50.88
CA LEU A 89 1.19 -3.64 51.87
C LEU A 89 1.86 -4.05 53.18
N SER A 90 2.99 -4.77 53.08
CA SER A 90 3.84 -5.19 54.20
C SER A 90 4.31 -3.99 55.04
N ASP A 91 4.69 -2.90 54.36
CA ASP A 91 5.26 -1.72 55.00
C ASP A 91 4.20 -0.81 55.62
N LYS A 92 3.04 -0.65 54.96
CA LYS A 92 2.00 0.30 55.38
C LYS A 92 0.96 -0.31 56.33
N HIS A 93 0.65 -1.59 56.15
CA HIS A 93 -0.40 -2.29 56.90
C HIS A 93 0.05 -3.74 57.17
N PRO A 94 1.07 -3.95 58.03
CA PRO A 94 1.68 -5.26 58.28
C PRO A 94 0.68 -6.29 58.78
N ASP A 95 -0.31 -5.89 59.59
CA ASP A 95 -1.36 -6.80 60.07
C ASP A 95 -2.28 -7.27 58.94
N VAL A 96 -2.60 -6.39 58.00
CA VAL A 96 -3.40 -6.73 56.81
C VAL A 96 -2.59 -7.64 55.90
N ALA A 97 -1.30 -7.33 55.69
CA ALA A 97 -0.40 -8.18 54.92
C ALA A 97 -0.27 -9.58 55.54
N ALA A 98 -0.14 -9.69 56.87
CA ALA A 98 -0.08 -10.97 57.57
C ALA A 98 -1.39 -11.77 57.44
N LYS A 99 -2.55 -11.12 57.57
CA LYS A 99 -3.86 -11.78 57.35
C LYS A 99 -4.05 -12.19 55.89
N PHE A 100 -3.59 -11.37 54.95
CA PHE A 100 -3.63 -11.67 53.53
C PHE A 100 -2.72 -12.86 53.20
N GLN A 101 -1.48 -12.88 53.69
CA GLN A 101 -0.56 -14.02 53.57
C GLN A 101 -1.11 -15.31 54.20
N ALA A 102 -1.85 -15.19 55.31
CA ALA A 102 -2.56 -16.31 55.90
C ALA A 102 -3.77 -16.79 55.06
N GLY A 103 -4.10 -16.11 53.95
CA GLY A 103 -5.18 -16.49 53.02
C GLY A 103 -6.56 -15.97 53.40
N HIS A 104 -6.66 -15.03 54.35
CA HIS A 104 -7.94 -14.53 54.91
C HIS A 104 -8.72 -13.58 53.96
N PHE A 105 -8.32 -13.50 52.69
CA PHE A 105 -9.03 -12.78 51.62
C PHE A 105 -9.87 -13.73 50.74
N THR A 106 -9.86 -15.02 51.05
CA THR A 106 -10.63 -16.05 50.35
C THR A 106 -11.51 -16.82 51.33
N ALA A 107 -12.61 -17.38 50.85
CA ALA A 107 -13.44 -18.33 51.59
C ALA A 107 -13.32 -19.73 51.00
N LYS A 108 -13.42 -20.75 51.85
CA LYS A 108 -13.49 -22.16 51.44
C LYS A 108 -14.89 -22.69 51.76
N MET A 109 -15.66 -22.97 50.72
CA MET A 109 -16.98 -23.62 50.85
C MET A 109 -16.87 -25.14 50.96
N THR A 110 -15.71 -25.72 50.57
CA THR A 110 -15.48 -27.18 50.62
C THR A 110 -14.11 -27.49 51.20
N ALA A 111 -13.92 -28.73 51.66
CA ALA A 111 -12.62 -29.22 52.11
C ALA A 111 -11.67 -29.64 50.96
N ARG A 112 -12.07 -29.48 49.70
CA ARG A 112 -11.25 -29.87 48.53
C ARG A 112 -10.01 -28.98 48.42
N ARG A 113 -8.89 -29.54 47.94
CA ARG A 113 -7.69 -28.75 47.63
C ARG A 113 -8.00 -27.74 46.51
N PHE A 114 -7.40 -26.55 46.59
CA PHE A 114 -7.61 -25.45 45.63
C PHE A 114 -9.08 -24.99 45.47
N SER A 115 -9.89 -25.10 46.52
CA SER A 115 -11.30 -24.66 46.53
C SER A 115 -11.54 -23.29 47.19
N ALA A 116 -10.46 -22.58 47.51
CA ALA A 116 -10.55 -21.21 48.00
C ALA A 116 -11.05 -20.30 46.87
N MET A 117 -12.08 -19.52 47.14
CA MET A 117 -12.66 -18.56 46.20
C MET A 117 -12.72 -17.17 46.84
N ALA A 118 -12.86 -16.13 46.01
CA ALA A 118 -13.00 -14.78 46.50
C ALA A 118 -14.28 -14.62 47.36
N LEU A 119 -14.25 -13.69 48.33
CA LEU A 119 -15.33 -13.53 49.31
C LEU A 119 -16.65 -13.09 48.67
N ASP A 120 -16.61 -12.32 47.58
CA ASP A 120 -17.77 -11.90 46.80
C ASP A 120 -18.46 -13.10 46.13
N GLN A 121 -17.69 -13.99 45.52
CA GLN A 121 -18.19 -15.21 44.89
C GLN A 121 -18.77 -16.18 45.93
N ALA A 122 -18.14 -16.29 47.10
CA ALA A 122 -18.67 -17.09 48.21
C ALA A 122 -19.97 -16.49 48.77
N LEU A 123 -20.06 -15.16 48.87
CA LEU A 123 -21.28 -14.46 49.29
C LEU A 123 -22.41 -14.64 48.27
N GLU A 124 -22.11 -14.59 46.97
CA GLU A 124 -23.08 -14.82 45.90
C GLU A 124 -23.63 -16.26 45.96
N GLN A 125 -22.76 -17.26 46.13
CA GLN A 125 -23.19 -18.65 46.32
C GLN A 125 -24.06 -18.82 47.57
N ASN A 126 -23.74 -18.14 48.68
CA ASN A 126 -24.55 -18.18 49.89
C ASN A 126 -25.91 -17.51 49.73
N ASN A 127 -25.99 -16.40 48.99
CA ASN A 127 -27.25 -15.73 48.70
C ASN A 127 -28.18 -16.58 47.83
N ALA A 128 -27.63 -17.45 46.98
CA ALA A 128 -28.41 -18.34 46.12
C ALA A 128 -29.34 -19.29 46.91
N TYR A 129 -28.92 -19.75 48.10
CA TYR A 129 -29.74 -20.62 48.96
C TYR A 129 -31.06 -19.98 49.43
N ILE A 130 -31.10 -18.65 49.50
CA ILE A 130 -32.27 -17.89 49.99
C ILE A 130 -33.13 -17.39 48.83
N LYS A 131 -32.50 -17.05 47.70
CA LYS A 131 -33.15 -16.23 46.65
C LYS A 131 -33.60 -17.02 45.41
N GLY A 132 -33.14 -18.25 45.20
CA GLY A 132 -33.36 -18.95 43.93
C GLY A 132 -32.67 -18.22 42.76
N ASP A 133 -33.21 -18.31 41.53
CA ASP A 133 -32.59 -17.74 40.34
C ASP A 133 -32.69 -16.19 40.28
N GLY A 134 -31.54 -15.50 40.40
CA GLY A 134 -31.38 -14.07 40.12
C GLY A 134 -30.65 -13.26 41.22
N GLY A 135 -29.88 -12.23 40.83
CA GLY A 135 -29.10 -11.40 41.76
C GLY A 135 -29.94 -10.55 42.73
N ALA A 136 -29.40 -10.23 43.90
CA ALA A 136 -30.06 -9.47 44.98
C ALA A 136 -30.27 -7.97 44.64
N VAL A 137 -31.29 -7.62 43.85
CA VAL A 137 -31.59 -6.21 43.52
C VAL A 137 -32.39 -5.53 44.65
N GLY A 138 -31.93 -4.36 45.11
CA GLY A 138 -32.69 -3.47 46.01
C GLY A 138 -32.76 -3.88 47.48
N LEU A 139 -32.11 -4.98 47.88
CA LEU A 139 -32.15 -5.50 49.26
C LEU A 139 -31.61 -4.49 50.28
N THR A 140 -30.55 -3.76 49.91
CA THR A 140 -29.92 -2.71 50.74
C THR A 140 -30.74 -1.43 50.81
N GLY A 141 -31.71 -1.23 49.91
CA GLY A 141 -32.61 -0.08 49.88
C GLY A 141 -33.82 -0.21 50.82
N ASN A 142 -34.04 -1.38 51.43
CA ASN A 142 -35.11 -1.63 52.39
C ASN A 142 -34.55 -2.24 53.69
N PRO A 143 -34.35 -1.43 54.75
CA PRO A 143 -33.73 -1.88 56.00
C PRO A 143 -34.45 -3.06 56.68
N SER A 144 -35.78 -3.14 56.54
CA SER A 144 -36.58 -4.22 57.11
C SER A 144 -36.41 -5.53 56.32
N ALA A 145 -36.33 -5.44 54.98
CA ALA A 145 -36.05 -6.60 54.13
C ALA A 145 -34.61 -7.12 54.33
N LEU A 146 -33.64 -6.21 54.43
CA LEU A 146 -32.25 -6.54 54.75
C LEU A 146 -32.15 -7.25 56.11
N ARG A 147 -32.81 -6.72 57.15
CA ARG A 147 -32.82 -7.34 58.48
C ARG A 147 -33.45 -8.73 58.47
N ARG A 148 -34.57 -8.94 57.77
CA ARG A 148 -35.17 -10.27 57.61
C ARG A 148 -34.25 -11.25 56.90
N CYS A 149 -33.56 -10.81 55.84
CA CYS A 149 -32.61 -11.65 55.10
C CYS A 149 -31.39 -12.01 55.94
N MET A 150 -30.85 -11.06 56.72
CA MET A 150 -29.67 -11.29 57.57
C MET A 150 -29.96 -12.18 58.78
N VAL A 151 -31.21 -12.17 59.28
CA VAL A 151 -31.62 -13.02 60.41
C VAL A 151 -32.08 -14.41 59.93
N ALA A 152 -32.90 -14.49 58.88
CA ALA A 152 -33.44 -15.77 58.41
C ALA A 152 -32.47 -16.54 57.51
N GLY A 153 -31.59 -15.85 56.78
CA GLY A 153 -30.69 -16.45 55.79
C GLY A 153 -29.76 -17.52 56.35
N PRO A 154 -29.01 -17.25 57.44
CA PRO A 154 -28.17 -18.25 58.09
C PRO A 154 -28.96 -19.48 58.56
N GLU A 155 -30.17 -19.29 59.08
CA GLU A 155 -31.01 -20.40 59.55
C GLU A 155 -31.57 -21.25 58.39
N VAL A 156 -31.99 -20.62 57.28
CA VAL A 156 -32.41 -21.34 56.08
C VAL A 156 -31.25 -22.14 55.49
N ALA A 157 -30.06 -21.54 55.40
CA ALA A 157 -28.86 -22.24 54.93
C ALA A 157 -28.47 -23.41 55.85
N ARG A 158 -28.58 -23.23 57.18
CA ARG A 158 -28.34 -24.31 58.16
C ARG A 158 -29.31 -25.46 57.98
N VAL A 159 -30.62 -25.20 57.86
CA VAL A 159 -31.65 -26.24 57.66
C VAL A 159 -31.45 -26.97 56.34
N ILE A 160 -31.11 -26.27 55.25
CA ILE A 160 -30.80 -26.90 53.96
C ILE A 160 -29.55 -27.79 54.09
N ALA A 161 -28.49 -27.31 54.75
CA ALA A 161 -27.27 -28.10 54.96
C ALA A 161 -27.51 -29.34 55.85
N GLU A 162 -28.35 -29.21 56.89
CA GLU A 162 -28.78 -30.34 57.73
C GLU A 162 -29.62 -31.33 56.93
N PHE A 163 -30.54 -30.86 56.10
CA PHE A 163 -31.34 -31.72 55.22
C PHE A 163 -30.45 -32.45 54.19
N GLU A 164 -29.56 -31.75 53.50
CA GLU A 164 -28.64 -32.37 52.55
C GLU A 164 -27.67 -33.37 53.20
N SER A 165 -27.18 -33.08 54.40
CA SER A 165 -26.30 -34.00 55.13
C SER A 165 -27.06 -35.24 55.60
N SER A 166 -28.34 -35.11 55.97
CA SER A 166 -29.22 -36.24 56.28
C SER A 166 -29.53 -37.13 55.06
N GLN A 167 -29.55 -36.55 53.85
CA GLN A 167 -29.75 -37.29 52.58
C GLN A 167 -28.46 -37.97 52.07
N LYS A 168 -27.27 -37.48 52.46
CA LYS A 168 -25.96 -37.99 52.01
C LYS A 168 -25.38 -39.09 52.92
N ALA A 169 -26.18 -39.67 53.83
CA ALA A 169 -25.73 -40.69 54.77
C ALA A 169 -25.27 -42.01 54.11
N GLU A 170 -25.45 -42.21 52.81
CA GLU A 170 -24.95 -43.38 52.10
C GLU A 170 -23.93 -43.01 51.00
N GLN A 171 -22.67 -43.34 51.30
CA GLN A 171 -21.56 -43.61 50.38
C GLN A 171 -21.07 -42.48 49.47
N THR A 172 -20.03 -41.75 49.92
CA THR A 172 -18.88 -41.47 49.05
C THR A 172 -17.62 -41.22 49.89
N LYS A 173 -16.55 -41.99 49.66
CA LYS A 173 -15.20 -41.64 50.15
C LYS A 173 -14.94 -40.18 49.77
N ALA A 174 -14.57 -39.34 50.74
CA ALA A 174 -14.31 -37.92 50.52
C ALA A 174 -13.20 -37.76 49.46
N ASN A 175 -13.57 -37.52 48.21
CA ASN A 175 -12.62 -37.24 47.15
C ASN A 175 -12.22 -35.76 47.27
N PHE A 176 -11.05 -35.52 47.87
CA PHE A 176 -10.49 -34.19 48.12
C PHE A 176 -9.78 -33.59 46.90
N HIS A 177 -9.72 -34.32 45.78
CA HIS A 177 -9.06 -33.88 44.55
C HIS A 177 -9.88 -32.84 43.77
N HIS A 178 -9.17 -31.91 43.15
CA HIS A 178 -9.75 -30.97 42.18
C HIS A 178 -10.00 -31.69 40.85
N HIS A 179 -11.03 -31.31 40.09
CA HIS A 179 -11.38 -31.98 38.82
C HIS A 179 -10.27 -31.90 37.75
N GLU A 180 -9.43 -30.87 37.82
CA GLU A 180 -8.22 -30.69 36.99
C GLU A 180 -7.05 -31.62 37.38
N GLN A 181 -7.13 -32.32 38.52
CA GLN A 181 -6.08 -33.26 38.99
C GLN A 181 -6.28 -34.69 38.50
N THR A 182 -7.24 -34.92 37.61
CA THR A 182 -7.45 -36.25 37.02
C THR A 182 -6.48 -36.47 35.86
N ASN A 183 -5.91 -37.67 35.74
CA ASN A 183 -4.97 -38.02 34.66
C ASN A 183 -5.56 -37.69 33.28
N THR A 184 -6.83 -38.01 33.05
CA THR A 184 -7.53 -37.70 31.79
C THR A 184 -7.51 -36.22 31.44
N THR A 185 -7.71 -35.32 32.42
CA THR A 185 -7.69 -33.87 32.18
C THR A 185 -6.27 -33.38 31.90
N GLN A 186 -5.27 -33.91 32.60
CA GLN A 186 -3.85 -33.57 32.39
C GLN A 186 -3.32 -34.07 31.05
N ASP A 187 -3.66 -35.31 30.67
CA ASP A 187 -3.30 -35.91 29.38
C ASP A 187 -3.89 -35.10 28.22
N LYS A 188 -5.16 -34.70 28.35
CA LYS A 188 -5.83 -33.84 27.36
C LYS A 188 -5.16 -32.47 27.26
N PHE A 189 -4.85 -31.83 28.38
CA PHE A 189 -4.11 -30.56 28.39
C PHE A 189 -2.76 -30.68 27.68
N LEU A 190 -1.99 -31.73 27.97
CA LEU A 190 -0.70 -31.97 27.32
C LEU A 190 -0.86 -32.22 25.82
N GLN A 191 -1.89 -32.96 25.40
CA GLN A 191 -2.19 -33.19 24.00
C GLN A 191 -2.52 -31.88 23.27
N ASP A 192 -3.33 -31.02 23.88
CA ASP A 192 -3.72 -29.73 23.30
C ASP A 192 -2.50 -28.78 23.17
N VAL A 193 -1.61 -28.74 24.18
CA VAL A 193 -0.35 -27.96 24.14
C VAL A 193 0.58 -28.47 23.03
N LYS A 194 0.76 -29.80 22.92
CA LYS A 194 1.59 -30.39 21.86
C LYS A 194 1.03 -30.09 20.48
N ALA A 195 -0.28 -30.22 20.29
CA ALA A 195 -0.94 -29.92 19.01
C ALA A 195 -0.75 -28.46 18.61
N LEU A 196 -0.96 -27.52 19.53
CA LEU A 196 -0.79 -26.10 19.24
C LEU A 196 0.68 -25.74 18.97
N THR A 197 1.61 -26.34 19.71
CA THR A 197 3.06 -26.14 19.51
C THR A 197 3.46 -26.59 18.11
N LEU A 198 3.07 -27.80 17.69
CA LEU A 198 3.35 -28.31 16.34
C LEU A 198 2.81 -27.39 15.24
N VAL A 199 1.56 -26.93 15.37
CA VAL A 199 0.94 -26.03 14.40
C VAL A 199 1.70 -24.69 14.32
N MET A 200 2.15 -24.15 15.44
CA MET A 200 2.94 -22.90 15.46
C MET A 200 4.35 -23.11 14.89
N GLU A 201 4.98 -24.26 15.11
CA GLU A 201 6.28 -24.61 14.51
C GLU A 201 6.17 -24.77 12.99
N GLU A 202 5.13 -25.45 12.49
CA GLU A 202 4.85 -25.57 11.05
C GLU A 202 4.65 -24.20 10.38
N MET A 203 4.04 -23.25 11.10
CA MET A 203 3.89 -21.86 10.64
C MET A 203 5.17 -21.02 10.84
N GLY A 204 6.20 -21.57 11.45
CA GLY A 204 7.43 -20.89 11.85
C GLY A 204 7.34 -20.33 13.28
N ASN A 205 8.32 -20.69 14.11
CA ASN A 205 8.41 -20.27 15.49
C ASN A 205 8.48 -18.72 15.60
N PRO A 206 7.50 -18.05 16.24
CA PRO A 206 7.47 -16.59 16.33
C PRO A 206 8.69 -15.97 17.03
N PHE A 207 9.39 -16.72 17.87
CA PHE A 207 10.54 -16.22 18.63
C PHE A 207 11.87 -16.34 17.85
N GLU A 208 11.87 -17.06 16.72
CA GLU A 208 13.03 -17.20 15.81
C GLU A 208 13.04 -16.15 14.69
N GLU A 209 12.01 -15.30 14.60
CA GLU A 209 11.93 -14.27 13.56
C GLU A 209 13.02 -13.19 13.78
N GLU A 210 13.74 -12.84 12.72
CA GLU A 210 14.83 -11.85 12.77
C GLU A 210 14.48 -10.51 12.15
N SER A 211 13.38 -10.42 11.39
CA SER A 211 13.02 -9.17 10.77
C SER A 211 12.43 -8.15 11.75
N ALA A 212 12.53 -6.87 11.34
CA ALA A 212 11.85 -5.78 12.02
C ALA A 212 10.33 -5.74 11.76
N ASP A 213 9.76 -6.68 10.98
CA ASP A 213 8.36 -6.66 10.60
C ASP A 213 7.49 -7.45 11.60
N LEU A 214 6.29 -6.93 11.89
CA LEU A 214 5.27 -7.67 12.63
C LEU A 214 4.31 -8.33 11.64
N MET A 215 4.18 -9.66 11.70
CA MET A 215 3.44 -10.44 10.72
C MET A 215 2.52 -11.51 11.32
N VAL A 216 1.46 -11.83 10.59
CA VAL A 216 0.57 -12.96 10.88
C VAL A 216 1.30 -14.26 10.55
N LEU A 217 1.45 -15.18 11.51
CA LEU A 217 2.24 -16.42 11.34
C LEU A 217 1.75 -17.27 10.17
N HIS A 218 0.44 -17.52 10.09
CA HIS A 218 -0.14 -18.39 9.06
C HIS A 218 -0.06 -17.78 7.65
N THR A 219 -0.41 -16.50 7.49
CA THR A 219 -0.51 -15.87 6.15
C THR A 219 0.75 -15.14 5.72
N LYS A 220 1.69 -14.91 6.65
CA LYS A 220 2.88 -14.05 6.48
C LYS A 220 2.54 -12.61 6.06
N GLU A 221 1.33 -12.16 6.36
CA GLU A 221 0.89 -10.80 6.10
C GLU A 221 1.48 -9.83 7.12
N ILE A 222 2.11 -8.77 6.63
CA ILE A 222 2.82 -7.77 7.44
C ILE A 222 1.85 -6.64 7.79
N LEU A 223 1.92 -6.19 9.04
CA LEU A 223 1.03 -5.18 9.60
C LEU A 223 1.40 -3.78 9.10
N CYS A 224 0.39 -2.91 8.93
CA CYS A 224 0.65 -1.52 8.58
C CYS A 224 1.31 -0.76 9.76
N PRO A 225 2.03 0.34 9.47
CA PRO A 225 2.69 1.13 10.50
C PRO A 225 1.76 1.61 11.62
N GLU A 226 0.49 1.90 11.33
CA GLU A 226 -0.49 2.32 12.33
C GLU A 226 -0.84 1.19 13.32
N ALA A 227 -0.94 -0.04 12.83
CA ALA A 227 -1.18 -1.22 13.67
C ALA A 227 0.06 -1.60 14.48
N VAL A 228 1.25 -1.51 13.87
CA VAL A 228 2.54 -1.69 14.57
C VAL A 228 2.68 -0.71 15.73
N LYS A 229 2.42 0.58 15.51
CA LYS A 229 2.42 1.60 16.57
C LYS A 229 1.40 1.28 17.67
N SER A 230 0.24 0.75 17.31
CA SER A 230 -0.78 0.36 18.28
C SER A 230 -0.30 -0.79 19.18
N VAL A 231 0.37 -1.79 18.58
CA VAL A 231 0.96 -2.93 19.32
C VAL A 231 2.10 -2.49 20.21
N GLN A 232 3.05 -1.68 19.71
CA GLN A 232 4.19 -1.19 20.49
C GLN A 232 3.76 -0.40 21.74
N ASN A 233 2.64 0.32 21.65
CA ASN A 233 2.17 1.18 22.73
C ASN A 233 1.05 0.57 23.57
N VAL A 234 0.64 -0.69 23.34
CA VAL A 234 -0.56 -1.27 23.97
C VAL A 234 -0.48 -1.26 25.51
N VAL A 235 0.67 -1.62 26.07
CA VAL A 235 0.89 -1.64 27.53
C VAL A 235 0.87 -0.22 28.09
N LYS A 236 1.58 0.71 27.42
CA LYS A 236 1.63 2.12 27.81
C LYS A 236 0.25 2.78 27.79
N LEU A 237 -0.53 2.55 26.73
CA LEU A 237 -1.91 3.05 26.61
C LEU A 237 -2.80 2.50 27.72
N GLY A 238 -2.67 1.22 28.07
CA GLY A 238 -3.39 0.62 29.19
C GLY A 238 -3.00 1.22 30.54
N GLN A 239 -1.70 1.48 30.77
CA GLN A 239 -1.19 2.11 31.98
C GLN A 239 -1.66 3.56 32.12
N GLU A 240 -1.57 4.36 31.06
CA GLU A 240 -2.05 5.75 31.03
C GLU A 240 -3.55 5.82 31.33
N GLN A 241 -4.35 4.95 30.69
CA GLN A 241 -5.79 4.86 30.96
C GLN A 241 -6.08 4.46 32.41
N PHE A 242 -5.35 3.48 32.95
CA PHE A 242 -5.51 3.06 34.34
C PHE A 242 -5.18 4.19 35.33
N LEU A 243 -4.16 5.00 35.04
CA LEU A 243 -3.79 6.15 35.87
C LEU A 243 -4.83 7.27 35.82
N GLU A 244 -5.42 7.55 34.66
CA GLU A 244 -6.53 8.51 34.55
C GLU A 244 -7.78 8.03 35.30
N ASP A 245 -8.11 6.74 35.21
CA ASP A 245 -9.30 6.15 35.82
C ASP A 245 -9.18 5.95 37.35
N LYS A 246 -7.97 6.03 37.95
CA LYS A 246 -7.81 6.08 39.43
C LYS A 246 -8.52 7.26 40.09
N SER A 247 -8.91 8.28 39.31
CA SER A 247 -9.70 9.43 39.77
C SER A 247 -11.21 9.14 39.87
N LYS A 248 -11.66 7.98 39.36
CA LYS A 248 -13.08 7.59 39.30
C LYS A 248 -13.42 6.49 40.30
N PRO A 249 -14.68 6.42 40.76
CA PRO A 249 -15.17 5.30 41.56
C PRO A 249 -14.97 3.95 40.84
N ILE A 250 -14.61 2.91 41.61
CA ILE A 250 -14.31 1.55 41.09
C ILE A 250 -15.48 0.88 40.35
N GLY A 251 -16.71 1.39 40.53
CA GLY A 251 -17.92 0.89 39.87
C GLY A 251 -18.21 1.50 38.50
N ASP A 252 -17.44 2.50 38.06
CA ASP A 252 -17.66 3.18 36.79
C ASP A 252 -17.14 2.35 35.62
N THR A 253 -17.87 2.36 34.50
CA THR A 253 -17.46 1.67 33.27
C THR A 253 -16.22 2.30 32.65
N ILE A 254 -15.19 1.47 32.44
CA ILE A 254 -13.98 1.84 31.69
C ILE A 254 -14.27 1.82 30.18
N LYS A 255 -13.83 2.87 29.47
CA LYS A 255 -14.00 2.97 28.01
C LYS A 255 -13.08 2.00 27.30
N LEU A 256 -13.60 1.17 26.40
CA LEU A 256 -12.76 0.27 25.60
C LEU A 256 -11.85 1.06 24.63
N ASN A 257 -10.55 0.80 24.66
CA ASN A 257 -9.62 1.32 23.66
C ASN A 257 -9.88 0.66 22.30
N LYS A 258 -10.24 1.47 21.31
CA LYS A 258 -10.38 1.03 19.91
C LYS A 258 -9.00 1.00 19.26
N LEU A 259 -8.23 -0.05 19.55
CA LEU A 259 -6.92 -0.24 18.94
C LEU A 259 -7.05 -0.74 17.50
N THR A 260 -6.21 -0.19 16.62
CA THR A 260 -6.09 -0.69 15.25
C THR A 260 -5.25 -1.96 15.30
N LEU A 261 -5.90 -3.11 15.18
CA LEU A 261 -5.28 -4.43 15.14
C LEU A 261 -5.55 -5.09 13.78
N PHE A 262 -5.21 -6.37 13.65
CA PHE A 262 -5.25 -7.17 12.43
C PHE A 262 -6.55 -7.07 11.57
N SER A 263 -7.68 -6.59 12.12
CA SER A 263 -9.01 -6.59 11.47
C SER A 263 -9.57 -5.21 11.06
N SER A 264 -9.00 -4.08 11.48
CA SER A 264 -9.67 -2.76 11.39
C SER A 264 -9.33 -1.89 10.16
N MET A 265 -8.65 -2.44 9.15
CA MET A 265 -7.98 -1.65 8.09
C MET A 265 -8.87 -1.07 6.97
N LYS A 266 -10.20 -0.97 7.14
CA LYS A 266 -11.10 -0.53 6.05
C LYS A 266 -11.71 0.85 6.30
N SER A 267 -10.94 1.93 6.14
CA SER A 267 -11.55 3.24 5.88
C SER A 267 -11.84 3.37 4.38
N LYS A 268 -13.08 3.76 4.01
CA LYS A 268 -13.45 4.00 2.60
C LYS A 268 -13.22 5.47 2.25
N ALA A 269 -12.53 5.72 1.15
CA ALA A 269 -12.42 7.04 0.54
C ALA A 269 -13.78 7.49 -0.05
N PRO A 270 -14.04 8.81 -0.18
CA PRO A 270 -15.24 9.34 -0.83
C PRO A 270 -15.34 8.87 -2.28
N THR A 271 -16.57 8.72 -2.77
CA THR A 271 -16.85 8.22 -4.11
C THR A 271 -16.59 9.27 -5.19
N ARG A 272 -16.35 8.83 -6.44
CA ARG A 272 -16.09 9.72 -7.59
C ARG A 272 -17.25 10.70 -7.83
N SER A 273 -18.48 10.25 -7.66
CA SER A 273 -19.69 11.07 -7.82
C SER A 273 -19.80 12.18 -6.78
N GLU A 274 -19.46 11.88 -5.52
CA GLU A 274 -19.47 12.90 -4.45
C GLU A 274 -18.42 13.99 -4.71
N GLN A 275 -17.25 13.60 -5.23
CA GLN A 275 -16.19 14.55 -5.58
C GLN A 275 -16.56 15.41 -6.79
N GLN A 276 -17.11 14.82 -7.86
CA GLN A 276 -17.58 15.58 -9.04
C GLN A 276 -18.67 16.59 -8.68
N LEU A 277 -19.58 16.24 -7.77
CA LEU A 277 -20.62 17.16 -7.31
C LEU A 277 -20.04 18.34 -6.52
N ALA A 278 -19.02 18.12 -5.68
CA ALA A 278 -18.34 19.20 -4.96
C ALA A 278 -17.67 20.17 -5.94
N PHE A 279 -16.96 19.63 -6.93
CA PHE A 279 -16.32 20.40 -7.99
C PHE A 279 -17.26 21.25 -8.83
N ALA A 280 -18.41 20.69 -9.23
CA ALA A 280 -19.43 21.45 -9.96
C ALA A 280 -20.00 22.61 -9.11
N LYS A 281 -20.16 22.40 -7.80
CA LYS A 281 -20.61 23.46 -6.87
C LYS A 281 -19.57 24.58 -6.75
N ASP A 282 -18.29 24.23 -6.64
CA ASP A 282 -17.21 25.21 -6.54
C ASP A 282 -17.09 26.07 -7.80
N ASP A 283 -17.14 25.45 -8.98
CA ASP A 283 -17.11 26.17 -10.26
C ASP A 283 -18.34 27.07 -10.42
N CYS A 284 -19.54 26.56 -10.08
CA CYS A 284 -20.77 27.36 -10.11
C CYS A 284 -20.67 28.58 -9.17
N GLY A 285 -20.13 28.38 -7.96
CA GLY A 285 -19.90 29.45 -7.00
C GLY A 285 -18.86 30.47 -7.50
N LEU A 286 -17.81 30.03 -8.19
CA LEU A 286 -16.81 30.91 -8.80
C LEU A 286 -17.41 31.79 -9.91
N PHE A 287 -18.16 31.19 -10.85
CA PHE A 287 -18.78 31.93 -11.94
C PHE A 287 -19.89 32.86 -11.46
N SER A 288 -20.68 32.44 -10.47
CA SER A 288 -21.68 33.31 -9.85
C SER A 288 -21.03 34.56 -9.26
N ARG A 289 -19.88 34.40 -8.59
CA ARG A 289 -19.12 35.54 -8.07
C ARG A 289 -18.55 36.42 -9.18
N LEU A 290 -17.96 35.82 -10.22
CA LEU A 290 -17.43 36.57 -11.35
C LEU A 290 -18.55 37.37 -12.04
N TYR A 291 -19.71 36.78 -12.27
CA TYR A 291 -20.88 37.44 -12.84
C TYR A 291 -21.29 38.67 -12.02
N ILE A 292 -21.44 38.53 -10.70
CA ILE A 292 -21.77 39.64 -9.79
C ILE A 292 -20.69 40.73 -9.85
N ALA A 293 -19.41 40.35 -9.89
CA ALA A 293 -18.33 41.32 -9.95
C ALA A 293 -18.33 42.13 -11.26
N CYS A 294 -18.54 41.45 -12.39
CA CYS A 294 -18.53 42.05 -13.73
C CYS A 294 -19.77 42.94 -14.00
N GLN A 295 -20.79 42.92 -13.14
CA GLN A 295 -21.90 43.88 -13.23
C GLN A 295 -21.47 45.32 -12.88
N THR A 296 -20.41 45.46 -12.07
CA THR A 296 -19.92 46.77 -11.59
C THR A 296 -18.52 47.09 -12.10
N ARG A 297 -17.72 46.06 -12.40
CA ARG A 297 -16.33 46.16 -12.88
C ARG A 297 -16.27 45.77 -14.35
N GLU A 298 -15.42 46.43 -15.13
CA GLU A 298 -15.04 45.95 -16.46
C GLU A 298 -14.14 44.73 -16.25
N GLY A 299 -14.73 43.54 -16.32
CA GLY A 299 -14.00 42.30 -16.03
C GLY A 299 -13.07 41.89 -17.17
N ASP A 300 -11.82 41.57 -16.83
CA ASP A 300 -10.86 41.01 -17.79
C ASP A 300 -11.05 39.50 -17.94
N LEU A 301 -11.93 39.12 -18.88
CA LEU A 301 -12.14 37.71 -19.22
C LEU A 301 -10.90 37.09 -19.88
N ASP A 302 -10.04 37.87 -20.53
CA ASP A 302 -8.81 37.34 -21.12
C ASP A 302 -7.83 36.92 -20.02
N GLU A 303 -7.70 37.72 -18.96
CA GLU A 303 -6.93 37.35 -17.76
C GLU A 303 -7.56 36.13 -17.05
N PHE A 304 -8.88 36.09 -16.89
CA PHE A 304 -9.57 34.95 -16.27
C PHE A 304 -9.20 33.61 -16.94
N PHE A 305 -9.22 33.54 -18.27
CA PHE A 305 -8.94 32.29 -19.01
C PHE A 305 -7.45 31.91 -19.08
N LYS A 306 -6.52 32.77 -18.65
CA LYS A 306 -5.10 32.42 -18.46
C LYS A 306 -4.86 31.56 -17.23
N HIS A 307 -5.77 31.60 -16.26
CA HIS A 307 -5.67 30.83 -15.03
C HIS A 307 -6.47 29.53 -15.08
N GLU A 308 -6.05 28.57 -14.28
CA GLU A 308 -6.89 27.42 -13.95
C GLU A 308 -7.85 27.77 -12.81
N ASN A 309 -9.04 27.17 -12.84
CA ASN A 309 -10.04 27.43 -11.80
C ASN A 309 -9.70 26.79 -10.45
N ARG A 310 -8.78 25.82 -10.46
CA ARG A 310 -8.39 24.97 -9.33
C ARG A 310 -6.89 24.74 -9.36
N ALA A 311 -6.33 24.27 -8.23
CA ALA A 311 -4.90 24.01 -8.08
C ALA A 311 -4.34 23.00 -9.11
N TYR A 312 -5.21 22.14 -9.65
CA TYR A 312 -4.88 21.19 -10.70
C TYR A 312 -5.79 21.37 -11.92
N PRO A 313 -5.25 21.36 -13.15
CA PRO A 313 -6.00 21.53 -14.39
C PRO A 313 -6.94 20.36 -14.64
N PRO A 314 -8.27 20.56 -14.77
CA PRO A 314 -9.22 19.48 -15.05
C PRO A 314 -8.90 18.71 -16.34
N ALA A 315 -8.38 19.44 -17.33
CA ALA A 315 -7.97 18.91 -18.63
C ALA A 315 -6.84 17.86 -18.53
N LEU A 316 -5.98 17.95 -17.52
CA LEU A 316 -4.81 17.07 -17.35
C LEU A 316 -4.84 16.31 -16.03
N SER A 317 -5.85 16.46 -15.18
CA SER A 317 -5.87 15.79 -13.88
C SER A 317 -7.20 15.08 -13.63
N SER A 318 -7.12 13.96 -12.93
CA SER A 318 -8.25 13.25 -12.34
C SER A 318 -8.13 13.36 -10.82
N ASN A 319 -8.72 14.41 -10.26
CA ASN A 319 -8.76 14.70 -8.81
C ASN A 319 -7.35 14.89 -8.22
N GLY A 320 -6.57 15.79 -8.82
CA GLY A 320 -5.19 16.09 -8.40
C GLY A 320 -4.15 15.03 -8.78
N LYS A 321 -4.55 13.97 -9.48
CA LYS A 321 -3.67 12.90 -9.95
C LYS A 321 -3.58 12.88 -11.46
N LEU A 322 -2.52 12.29 -12.01
CA LEU A 322 -2.38 12.06 -13.45
C LEU A 322 -3.61 11.32 -14.00
N ARG A 323 -4.10 11.79 -15.14
CA ARG A 323 -5.21 11.20 -15.88
C ARG A 323 -4.64 10.17 -16.84
N PHE A 324 -5.22 8.98 -16.85
CA PHE A 324 -4.83 7.92 -17.78
C PHE A 324 -6.01 7.53 -18.66
N ILE A 325 -5.72 7.24 -19.93
CA ILE A 325 -6.63 6.63 -20.89
C ILE A 325 -6.02 5.31 -21.38
N LYS A 326 -6.74 4.54 -22.21
CA LYS A 326 -6.21 3.31 -22.79
C LYS A 326 -5.02 3.64 -23.70
N LYS A 327 -3.79 3.30 -23.27
CA LYS A 327 -2.56 3.49 -24.06
C LYS A 327 -2.57 2.67 -25.36
N THR A 328 -3.20 1.49 -25.34
CA THR A 328 -3.24 0.53 -26.44
C THR A 328 -3.89 1.06 -27.73
N ASP A 329 -4.63 2.16 -27.68
CA ASP A 329 -5.30 2.74 -28.84
C ASP A 329 -4.32 3.18 -29.94
N LEU A 330 -3.04 3.42 -29.61
CA LEU A 330 -1.98 3.74 -30.57
C LEU A 330 -1.43 2.50 -31.30
N LEU A 331 -1.59 1.30 -30.73
CA LEU A 331 -1.07 0.08 -31.37
C LEU A 331 -1.81 -0.27 -32.65
N THR A 332 -3.12 0.01 -32.71
CA THR A 332 -3.91 -0.28 -33.91
C THR A 332 -3.39 0.39 -35.18
N PRO A 333 -3.18 1.73 -35.23
CA PRO A 333 -2.59 2.36 -36.41
C PRO A 333 -1.13 1.97 -36.68
N LEU A 334 -0.35 1.63 -35.65
CA LEU A 334 1.05 1.20 -35.83
C LEU A 334 1.14 -0.22 -36.42
N GLU A 335 0.33 -1.16 -35.94
CA GLU A 335 0.28 -2.54 -36.44
C GLU A 335 -0.21 -2.62 -37.89
N GLN A 336 -0.96 -1.62 -38.37
CA GLN A 336 -1.35 -1.52 -39.78
C GLN A 336 -0.17 -1.20 -40.71
N LEU A 337 0.96 -0.76 -40.17
CA LEU A 337 2.18 -0.45 -40.93
C LEU A 337 3.13 -1.64 -41.09
N ALA A 338 2.78 -2.78 -40.49
CA ALA A 338 3.58 -3.99 -40.51
C ALA A 338 2.76 -5.19 -40.96
N ASP A 339 3.45 -6.21 -41.47
CA ASP A 339 2.82 -7.45 -41.88
C ASP A 339 2.38 -8.27 -40.66
N LYS A 340 1.23 -8.91 -40.78
CA LYS A 340 0.75 -9.85 -39.77
C LYS A 340 1.40 -11.20 -39.99
N ILE A 341 2.15 -11.67 -39.00
CA ILE A 341 2.74 -13.01 -39.01
C ILE A 341 1.92 -13.95 -38.12
N THR A 342 1.62 -15.13 -38.65
CA THR A 342 0.95 -16.23 -37.94
C THR A 342 1.91 -17.35 -37.55
N ASP A 343 3.08 -17.43 -38.19
CA ASP A 343 4.01 -18.54 -38.06
C ASP A 343 5.05 -18.31 -36.95
N ALA A 344 5.76 -19.38 -36.60
CA ALA A 344 6.81 -19.33 -35.60
C ALA A 344 8.02 -18.52 -36.09
N LEU A 345 8.43 -17.52 -35.31
CA LEU A 345 9.59 -16.67 -35.61
C LEU A 345 10.91 -17.37 -35.28
N HIS A 346 11.87 -17.30 -36.20
CA HIS A 346 13.23 -17.77 -35.96
C HIS A 346 14.11 -16.62 -35.43
N VAL A 347 14.18 -16.50 -34.10
CA VAL A 347 14.95 -15.48 -33.39
C VAL A 347 16.09 -16.11 -32.57
N THR A 348 17.21 -15.40 -32.45
CA THR A 348 18.40 -15.90 -31.72
C THR A 348 18.40 -15.54 -30.25
N SER A 349 17.71 -14.45 -29.89
CA SER A 349 17.62 -13.91 -28.53
C SER A 349 16.17 -13.59 -28.15
N ILE A 350 15.85 -13.70 -26.86
CA ILE A 350 14.58 -13.26 -26.30
C ILE A 350 14.79 -12.43 -25.04
N ILE A 351 14.03 -11.36 -24.90
CA ILE A 351 13.99 -10.52 -23.70
C ILE A 351 12.59 -10.65 -23.09
N LEU A 352 12.53 -11.00 -21.82
CA LEU A 352 11.30 -11.20 -21.07
C LEU A 352 11.07 -10.03 -20.13
N ASP A 353 9.92 -9.37 -20.29
CA ASP A 353 9.32 -8.49 -19.29
C ASP A 353 8.90 -9.35 -18.08
N GLY A 354 9.78 -9.44 -17.08
CA GLY A 354 9.60 -10.31 -15.92
C GLY A 354 8.26 -10.09 -15.21
N PRO A 355 7.88 -8.85 -14.84
CA PRO A 355 6.56 -8.57 -14.27
C PRO A 355 5.40 -9.08 -15.14
N ALA A 356 5.46 -8.89 -16.47
CA ALA A 356 4.42 -9.39 -17.37
C ALA A 356 4.37 -10.93 -17.42
N VAL A 357 5.52 -11.60 -17.33
CA VAL A 357 5.61 -13.06 -17.26
C VAL A 357 5.00 -13.56 -15.95
N VAL A 358 5.29 -12.92 -14.81
CA VAL A 358 4.69 -13.26 -13.50
C VAL A 358 3.18 -13.04 -13.46
N GLU A 359 2.67 -12.01 -14.13
CA GLU A 359 1.23 -11.78 -14.24
C GLU A 359 0.54 -12.83 -15.14
N MET A 360 1.23 -13.28 -16.18
CA MET A 360 0.76 -14.31 -17.11
C MET A 360 0.76 -15.70 -16.47
N LEU A 361 1.84 -16.06 -15.76
CA LEU A 361 2.05 -17.35 -15.13
C LEU A 361 1.46 -17.34 -13.72
N LYS A 362 0.14 -17.52 -13.63
CA LYS A 362 -0.52 -17.63 -12.32
C LYS A 362 -0.07 -18.91 -11.60
N PRO A 363 0.05 -18.90 -10.26
CA PRO A 363 0.51 -20.07 -9.51
C PRO A 363 -0.37 -21.33 -9.61
N GLY A 364 -1.61 -21.20 -10.08
CA GLY A 364 -2.48 -22.35 -10.28
C GLY A 364 -2.74 -23.13 -8.99
N GLY A 365 -2.34 -24.41 -8.99
CA GLY A 365 -2.51 -25.32 -7.85
C GLY A 365 -1.35 -25.33 -6.84
N SER A 366 -0.29 -24.55 -7.08
CA SER A 366 0.84 -24.46 -6.15
C SER A 366 0.40 -23.90 -4.79
N ARG A 367 0.95 -24.43 -3.70
CA ARG A 367 0.65 -24.01 -2.33
C ARG A 367 1.70 -23.05 -1.78
N THR A 368 2.96 -23.23 -2.16
CA THR A 368 4.10 -22.41 -1.71
C THR A 368 4.80 -21.69 -2.86
N PHE A 369 5.60 -20.67 -2.54
CA PHE A 369 6.41 -19.98 -3.56
C PHE A 369 7.44 -20.91 -4.21
N GLN A 370 8.01 -21.86 -3.47
CA GLN A 370 8.89 -22.89 -4.02
C GLN A 370 8.17 -23.74 -5.06
N GLU A 371 7.00 -24.29 -4.73
CA GLU A 371 6.20 -25.08 -5.67
C GLU A 371 5.80 -24.28 -6.91
N TYR A 372 5.48 -22.99 -6.76
CA TYR A 372 5.20 -22.12 -7.90
C TYR A 372 6.42 -21.96 -8.81
N SER A 373 7.60 -21.72 -8.22
CA SER A 373 8.83 -21.55 -8.99
C SER A 373 9.18 -22.81 -9.79
N THR A 374 9.12 -23.99 -9.17
CA THR A 374 9.54 -25.25 -9.79
C THR A 374 8.50 -25.84 -10.74
N ALA A 375 7.21 -25.74 -10.42
CA ALA A 375 6.15 -26.37 -11.22
C ALA A 375 5.65 -25.49 -12.37
N VAL A 376 5.81 -24.16 -12.28
CA VAL A 376 5.21 -23.22 -13.24
C VAL A 376 6.26 -22.29 -13.87
N TYR A 377 7.04 -21.58 -13.04
CA TYR A 377 7.87 -20.50 -13.53
C TYR A 377 9.12 -20.98 -14.28
N ILE A 378 9.92 -21.87 -13.66
CA ILE A 378 11.14 -22.44 -14.24
C ILE A 378 10.86 -23.16 -15.57
N PRO A 379 9.87 -24.07 -15.67
CA PRO A 379 9.57 -24.77 -16.92
C PRO A 379 9.27 -23.81 -18.08
N TYR A 380 8.63 -22.67 -17.79
CA TYR A 380 8.41 -21.64 -18.81
C TYR A 380 9.73 -21.03 -19.27
N ILE A 381 10.63 -20.65 -18.36
CA ILE A 381 11.94 -20.07 -18.72
C ILE A 381 12.78 -21.06 -19.55
N GLU A 382 12.83 -22.33 -19.16
CA GLU A 382 13.53 -23.38 -19.89
C GLU A 382 12.98 -23.55 -21.31
N SER A 383 11.64 -23.54 -21.48
CA SER A 383 11.00 -23.60 -22.79
C SER A 383 11.36 -22.42 -23.70
N GLN A 384 11.60 -21.23 -23.13
CA GLN A 384 12.03 -20.07 -23.89
C GLN A 384 13.50 -20.17 -24.33
N LEU A 385 14.34 -20.80 -23.49
CA LEU A 385 15.72 -21.08 -23.81
C LEU A 385 15.89 -22.21 -24.83
N GLU A 386 14.97 -23.18 -24.94
CA GLU A 386 15.11 -24.38 -25.77
C GLU A 386 15.61 -24.09 -27.21
N TYR A 387 14.99 -23.14 -27.89
CA TYR A 387 15.26 -22.80 -29.30
C TYR A 387 16.15 -21.57 -29.52
N ARG A 388 16.66 -20.95 -28.43
CA ARG A 388 17.36 -19.66 -28.49
C ARG A 388 18.73 -19.76 -27.84
N SER A 389 19.68 -18.98 -28.36
CA SER A 389 21.03 -18.90 -27.79
C SER A 389 21.12 -17.94 -26.61
N ARG A 390 20.20 -16.97 -26.49
CA ARG A 390 20.22 -15.98 -25.42
C ARG A 390 18.83 -15.68 -24.86
N LEU A 391 18.70 -15.61 -23.53
CA LEU A 391 17.51 -15.16 -22.81
C LEU A 391 17.89 -14.10 -21.79
N ASP A 392 17.17 -12.99 -21.83
CA ASP A 392 17.30 -11.90 -20.86
C ASP A 392 15.99 -11.81 -20.06
N LEU A 393 16.07 -11.90 -18.73
CA LEU A 393 14.95 -11.71 -17.81
C LEU A 393 15.11 -10.35 -17.11
N VAL A 394 14.23 -9.42 -17.43
CA VAL A 394 14.32 -8.02 -16.98
C VAL A 394 13.24 -7.75 -15.92
N TRP A 395 13.66 -7.28 -14.76
CA TRP A 395 12.82 -6.86 -13.64
C TRP A 395 12.84 -5.34 -13.48
N GLU A 396 11.73 -4.76 -13.00
CA GLU A 396 11.69 -3.34 -12.62
C GLU A 396 12.53 -3.07 -11.37
N CYS A 397 13.14 -1.87 -11.28
CA CYS A 397 13.89 -1.43 -10.11
C CYS A 397 13.00 -0.62 -9.14
N TYR A 398 12.86 -1.06 -7.89
CA TYR A 398 12.04 -0.40 -6.87
C TYR A 398 12.87 0.51 -5.94
N LEU A 399 13.42 1.63 -6.44
CA LEU A 399 14.21 2.56 -5.60
C LEU A 399 13.42 3.18 -4.45
N LYS A 400 13.93 3.30 -3.23
CA LYS A 400 13.12 3.73 -2.06
C LYS A 400 12.71 5.22 -2.06
N SER A 401 13.35 6.10 -2.82
CA SER A 401 13.08 7.56 -2.82
C SER A 401 13.14 8.18 -4.23
N GLY A 402 12.48 9.33 -4.43
CA GLY A 402 12.57 10.13 -5.66
C GLY A 402 11.80 9.59 -6.88
N ARG A 403 10.85 8.67 -6.67
CA ARG A 403 10.13 7.97 -7.75
C ARG A 403 9.17 8.89 -8.53
N LEU A 404 9.32 8.93 -9.86
CA LEU A 404 8.36 9.59 -10.77
C LEU A 404 6.98 8.90 -10.79
N LYS A 405 6.92 7.58 -10.52
CA LYS A 405 5.67 6.79 -10.51
C LYS A 405 5.08 6.51 -9.12
N ALA A 406 5.55 7.16 -8.05
CA ALA A 406 4.98 6.94 -6.70
C ALA A 406 3.46 7.13 -6.68
N THR A 407 2.98 8.22 -7.27
CA THR A 407 1.55 8.57 -7.34
C THR A 407 0.72 7.54 -8.13
N VAL A 408 1.29 6.92 -9.17
CA VAL A 408 0.63 5.89 -9.99
C VAL A 408 0.49 4.58 -9.21
N LYS A 409 1.51 4.20 -8.43
CA LYS A 409 1.46 3.03 -7.54
C LYS A 409 0.40 3.21 -6.45
N CYS A 410 0.30 4.41 -5.86
CA CYS A 410 -0.74 4.76 -4.88
C CYS A 410 -2.18 4.64 -5.42
N ASN A 411 -2.40 4.82 -6.73
CA ASN A 411 -3.72 4.69 -7.36
C ASN A 411 -4.20 3.26 -7.54
N ARG A 412 -3.30 2.27 -7.57
CA ARG A 412 -3.67 0.86 -7.77
C ARG A 412 -4.22 0.19 -6.50
N GLY A 413 -4.24 0.92 -5.38
CA GLY A 413 -4.64 0.46 -4.06
C GLY A 413 -3.47 -0.22 -3.33
N LYS A 414 -3.47 -0.18 -1.99
CA LYS A 414 -2.46 -0.88 -1.20
C LYS A 414 -2.80 -2.38 -1.18
N GLY A 415 -2.04 -3.17 -1.92
CA GLY A 415 -2.05 -4.63 -1.77
C GLY A 415 -1.62 -5.01 -0.34
N ILE A 416 -2.09 -6.16 0.14
CA ILE A 416 -1.67 -6.66 1.46
C ILE A 416 -0.20 -7.07 1.35
N ARG A 417 0.66 -6.44 2.16
CA ARG A 417 2.08 -6.80 2.24
C ARG A 417 2.18 -8.22 2.81
N ARG A 418 2.93 -9.07 2.13
CA ARG A 418 3.16 -10.46 2.52
C ARG A 418 4.59 -10.85 2.18
N ARG A 419 5.29 -11.43 3.15
CA ARG A 419 6.67 -11.86 2.93
C ARG A 419 6.76 -13.04 1.96
N VAL A 420 7.74 -13.00 1.06
CA VAL A 420 8.06 -14.12 0.16
C VAL A 420 9.18 -14.97 0.76
N THR A 421 8.86 -16.22 1.07
CA THR A 421 9.83 -17.25 1.46
C THR A 421 9.53 -18.53 0.70
N ALA A 422 10.53 -19.39 0.48
CA ALA A 422 10.37 -20.63 -0.28
C ALA A 422 9.20 -21.50 0.24
N SER A 423 9.14 -21.72 1.56
CA SER A 423 8.07 -22.48 2.23
C SER A 423 6.80 -21.67 2.51
N GLY A 424 6.82 -20.35 2.28
CA GLY A 424 5.71 -19.45 2.58
C GLY A 424 4.49 -19.75 1.71
N PRO A 425 3.26 -19.69 2.27
CA PRO A 425 2.05 -19.96 1.52
C PRO A 425 1.72 -18.84 0.53
N LEU A 426 1.29 -19.24 -0.66
CA LEU A 426 0.88 -18.31 -1.70
C LEU A 426 -0.35 -17.49 -1.29
N PRO A 427 -0.48 -16.24 -1.78
CA PRO A 427 -1.65 -15.42 -1.54
C PRO A 427 -2.87 -15.98 -2.28
N SER A 428 -4.00 -16.02 -1.58
CA SER A 428 -5.29 -16.43 -2.17
C SER A 428 -5.73 -15.51 -3.32
N ASN A 429 -5.32 -14.23 -3.27
CA ASN A 429 -5.54 -13.26 -4.35
C ASN A 429 -4.20 -12.77 -4.90
N TRP A 430 -3.72 -13.44 -5.94
CA TRP A 430 -2.46 -13.11 -6.64
C TRP A 430 -2.44 -11.67 -7.16
N GLN A 431 -3.55 -11.19 -7.72
CA GLN A 431 -3.61 -9.82 -8.25
C GLN A 431 -3.49 -8.77 -7.15
N ASN A 432 -4.07 -9.01 -5.97
CA ASN A 432 -3.94 -8.10 -4.85
C ASN A 432 -2.53 -8.12 -4.25
N PHE A 433 -1.91 -9.30 -4.19
CA PHE A 433 -0.52 -9.44 -3.76
C PHE A 433 0.45 -8.65 -4.65
N LEU A 434 0.29 -8.75 -5.97
CA LEU A 434 1.10 -8.00 -6.94
C LEU A 434 0.82 -6.49 -6.96
N ARG A 435 -0.16 -5.96 -6.22
CA ARG A 435 -0.35 -4.50 -6.10
C ARG A 435 0.62 -3.84 -5.12
N ASN A 436 1.23 -4.62 -4.24
CA ASN A 436 2.21 -4.14 -3.27
C ASN A 436 3.62 -4.19 -3.89
N SER A 437 4.36 -3.08 -3.87
CA SER A 437 5.69 -2.99 -4.47
C SER A 437 6.71 -3.90 -3.81
N ASP A 438 6.64 -4.04 -2.50
CA ASP A 438 7.64 -4.75 -1.72
C ASP A 438 7.45 -6.27 -1.90
N ASN A 439 6.20 -6.71 -2.03
CA ASN A 439 5.87 -8.07 -2.46
C ASN A 439 6.47 -8.41 -3.83
N LYS A 440 6.39 -7.47 -4.79
CA LYS A 440 7.00 -7.66 -6.11
C LYS A 440 8.51 -7.73 -6.01
N GLU A 441 9.14 -6.83 -5.27
CA GLU A 441 10.60 -6.80 -5.09
C GLU A 441 11.13 -8.10 -4.49
N GLU A 442 10.50 -8.61 -3.42
CA GLU A 442 10.88 -9.90 -2.82
C GLU A 442 10.59 -11.08 -3.76
N LEU A 443 9.44 -11.09 -4.45
CA LEU A 443 9.11 -12.15 -5.40
C LEU A 443 10.11 -12.20 -6.57
N PHE A 444 10.47 -11.05 -7.12
CA PHE A 444 11.40 -10.99 -8.25
C PHE A 444 12.80 -11.42 -7.84
N SER A 445 13.25 -11.02 -6.65
CA SER A 445 14.51 -11.50 -6.07
C SER A 445 14.51 -13.02 -5.89
N PHE A 446 13.46 -13.57 -5.29
CA PHE A 446 13.29 -15.02 -5.11
C PHE A 446 13.30 -15.76 -6.46
N LEU A 447 12.55 -15.28 -7.46
CA LEU A 447 12.51 -15.92 -8.78
C LEU A 447 13.84 -15.80 -9.53
N SER A 448 14.57 -14.69 -9.39
CA SER A 448 15.94 -14.57 -9.89
C SER A 448 16.85 -15.64 -9.30
N GLU A 449 16.84 -15.82 -7.97
CA GLU A 449 17.64 -16.85 -7.30
C GLU A 449 17.32 -18.25 -7.83
N GLN A 450 16.03 -18.58 -8.01
CA GLN A 450 15.61 -19.87 -8.56
C GLN A 450 16.05 -20.05 -10.03
N VAL A 451 15.93 -19.01 -10.84
CA VAL A 451 16.33 -19.03 -12.27
C VAL A 451 17.85 -19.14 -12.44
N MET A 452 18.63 -18.55 -11.53
CA MET A 452 20.08 -18.61 -11.55
C MET A 452 20.66 -19.99 -11.19
N GLN A 453 19.84 -20.89 -10.63
CA GLN A 453 20.22 -22.28 -10.34
C GLN A 453 20.06 -23.22 -11.55
N LEU A 454 19.56 -22.73 -12.69
CA LEU A 454 19.35 -23.55 -13.88
C LEU A 454 20.67 -24.01 -14.50
N ALA A 455 20.71 -25.29 -14.87
CA ALA A 455 21.81 -25.87 -15.63
C ALA A 455 21.71 -25.44 -17.11
N VAL A 456 22.26 -24.27 -17.42
CA VAL A 456 22.30 -23.73 -18.79
C VAL A 456 23.49 -24.34 -19.55
N LYS A 457 23.23 -24.86 -20.76
CA LYS A 457 24.30 -25.36 -21.65
C LYS A 457 25.29 -24.25 -21.97
N GLU A 458 26.58 -24.55 -22.11
CA GLU A 458 27.64 -23.56 -22.41
C GLU A 458 27.38 -22.74 -23.69
N SER A 459 26.65 -23.30 -24.65
CA SER A 459 26.27 -22.63 -25.91
C SER A 459 25.11 -21.63 -25.75
N LYS A 460 24.57 -21.44 -24.53
CA LYS A 460 23.43 -20.57 -24.24
C LYS A 460 23.80 -19.56 -23.17
N GLN A 461 23.21 -18.39 -23.25
CA GLN A 461 23.38 -17.30 -22.30
C GLN A 461 22.05 -16.95 -21.64
N LEU A 462 22.03 -16.97 -20.32
CA LEU A 462 20.99 -16.41 -19.48
C LEU A 462 21.53 -15.12 -18.84
N VAL A 463 20.73 -14.06 -18.91
CA VAL A 463 21.02 -12.75 -18.33
C VAL A 463 19.82 -12.34 -17.48
N VAL A 464 20.02 -12.05 -16.20
CA VAL A 464 18.93 -11.69 -15.29
C VAL A 464 19.29 -10.40 -14.59
N THR A 465 18.45 -9.37 -14.70
CA THR A 465 18.64 -8.16 -13.90
C THR A 465 18.43 -8.50 -12.42
N ASP A 466 19.23 -7.96 -11.52
CA ASP A 466 18.96 -8.01 -10.09
C ASP A 466 19.26 -6.64 -9.48
N LYS A 467 18.19 -5.89 -9.19
CA LYS A 467 18.28 -4.48 -8.78
C LYS A 467 19.16 -3.71 -9.79
N LYS A 468 20.24 -3.08 -9.33
CA LYS A 468 21.16 -2.29 -10.18
C LYS A 468 22.25 -3.10 -10.88
N GLN A 469 22.27 -4.41 -10.66
CA GLN A 469 23.27 -5.34 -11.18
C GLN A 469 22.63 -6.29 -12.18
N VAL A 470 23.47 -7.08 -12.85
CA VAL A 470 23.04 -8.15 -13.75
C VAL A 470 23.79 -9.42 -13.42
N LEU A 471 23.03 -10.51 -13.30
CA LEU A 471 23.51 -11.86 -13.08
C LEU A 471 23.52 -12.61 -14.42
N THR A 472 24.52 -13.46 -14.66
CA THR A 472 24.68 -14.17 -15.94
C THR A 472 25.06 -15.63 -15.74
N VAL A 473 24.46 -16.51 -16.56
CA VAL A 473 24.81 -17.95 -16.63
C VAL A 473 24.98 -18.36 -18.10
N PRO A 474 26.16 -18.84 -18.52
CA PRO A 474 27.42 -18.83 -17.76
C PRO A 474 27.89 -17.39 -17.45
N PRO A 475 28.79 -17.20 -16.47
CA PRO A 475 29.28 -15.87 -16.11
C PRO A 475 29.97 -15.15 -17.28
N ARG A 476 29.54 -13.92 -17.57
CA ARG A 476 30.18 -13.04 -18.56
C ARG A 476 31.33 -12.25 -17.93
N LYS A 477 32.44 -12.11 -18.68
CA LYS A 477 33.58 -11.25 -18.28
C LYS A 477 33.29 -9.76 -18.39
N ASP A 478 32.46 -9.40 -19.37
CA ASP A 478 32.08 -8.00 -19.62
C ASP A 478 30.56 -7.86 -19.61
N THR A 479 30.10 -7.04 -18.66
CA THR A 479 28.72 -6.63 -18.46
C THR A 479 28.60 -5.10 -18.41
N ALA A 480 29.62 -4.35 -18.86
CA ALA A 480 29.65 -2.89 -18.76
C ALA A 480 28.49 -2.20 -19.50
N ASN A 481 28.00 -2.81 -20.59
CA ASN A 481 26.83 -2.33 -21.35
C ASN A 481 25.49 -2.59 -20.63
N LEU A 482 25.49 -3.35 -19.54
CA LEU A 482 24.30 -3.78 -18.80
C LEU A 482 24.32 -3.32 -17.34
N ALA A 483 25.49 -3.21 -16.70
CA ALA A 483 25.65 -2.86 -15.29
C ALA A 483 26.92 -2.02 -15.06
N PRO A 484 26.89 -1.01 -14.15
CA PRO A 484 25.73 -0.61 -13.35
C PRO A 484 24.65 0.07 -14.19
N CYS A 485 23.39 -0.25 -13.92
CA CYS A 485 22.23 0.35 -14.59
C CYS A 485 21.49 1.30 -13.65
N ASN A 486 21.14 2.50 -14.12
CA ASN A 486 20.36 3.47 -13.34
C ASN A 486 18.94 3.72 -13.87
N HIS A 487 18.49 2.91 -14.83
CA HIS A 487 17.09 2.88 -15.24
C HIS A 487 16.19 2.34 -14.12
N GLU A 488 15.12 3.06 -13.80
CA GLU A 488 14.13 2.60 -12.82
C GLU A 488 13.14 1.59 -13.43
N GLU A 489 12.83 1.74 -14.72
CA GLU A 489 11.70 1.08 -15.37
C GLU A 489 12.14 -0.08 -16.28
N GLY A 490 11.37 -1.18 -16.25
CA GLY A 490 11.63 -2.36 -17.07
C GLY A 490 11.54 -2.08 -18.57
N ASP A 491 10.72 -1.14 -19.00
CA ASP A 491 10.53 -0.79 -20.41
C ASP A 491 11.82 -0.27 -21.07
N THR A 492 12.51 0.64 -20.39
CA THR A 492 13.80 1.19 -20.83
C THR A 492 14.95 0.20 -20.61
N MET A 493 14.96 -0.53 -19.49
CA MET A 493 15.95 -1.60 -19.28
C MET A 493 15.91 -2.64 -20.40
N MET A 494 14.72 -3.02 -20.88
CA MET A 494 14.62 -3.95 -22.02
C MET A 494 15.27 -3.42 -23.29
N MET A 495 15.34 -2.10 -23.51
CA MET A 495 16.04 -1.51 -24.65
C MET A 495 17.56 -1.60 -24.48
N VAL A 496 18.08 -1.41 -23.26
CA VAL A 496 19.50 -1.63 -22.92
C VAL A 496 19.88 -3.09 -23.22
N HIS A 497 19.06 -4.04 -22.77
CA HIS A 497 19.28 -5.47 -23.04
C HIS A 497 19.18 -5.81 -24.54
N ALA A 498 18.27 -5.17 -25.28
CA ALA A 498 18.18 -5.35 -26.73
C ALA A 498 19.41 -4.79 -27.47
N ALA A 499 19.94 -3.65 -27.02
CA ALA A 499 21.17 -3.08 -27.54
C ALA A 499 22.38 -3.99 -27.24
N ASP A 500 22.56 -4.45 -26.00
CA ASP A 500 23.64 -5.38 -25.65
C ASP A 500 23.52 -6.73 -26.40
N ALA A 501 22.31 -7.23 -26.64
CA ALA A 501 22.09 -8.40 -27.48
C ALA A 501 22.59 -8.18 -28.92
N LEU A 502 22.33 -7.00 -29.49
CA LEU A 502 22.82 -6.63 -30.81
C LEU A 502 24.35 -6.53 -30.85
N GLU A 503 24.97 -5.92 -29.84
CA GLU A 503 26.44 -5.85 -29.70
C GLU A 503 27.09 -7.25 -29.55
N CYS A 504 26.36 -8.20 -28.96
CA CYS A 504 26.76 -9.61 -28.91
C CYS A 504 26.49 -10.39 -30.22
N GLY A 505 26.06 -9.72 -31.29
CA GLY A 505 25.81 -10.32 -32.61
C GLY A 505 24.39 -10.84 -32.83
N HIS A 506 23.46 -10.65 -31.89
CA HIS A 506 22.05 -11.04 -32.10
C HIS A 506 21.30 -9.99 -32.90
N ARG A 507 21.17 -10.21 -34.21
CA ARG A 507 20.46 -9.30 -35.13
C ARG A 507 18.94 -9.53 -35.20
N ARG A 508 18.46 -10.66 -34.66
CA ARG A 508 17.04 -11.05 -34.63
C ARG A 508 16.60 -11.31 -33.20
N THR A 509 15.97 -10.31 -32.59
CA THR A 509 15.61 -10.28 -31.16
C THR A 509 14.09 -10.24 -30.98
N LEU A 510 13.58 -10.98 -30.00
CA LEU A 510 12.17 -10.97 -29.60
C LEU A 510 11.99 -10.40 -28.19
N ILE A 511 11.09 -9.45 -28.01
CA ILE A 511 10.71 -8.93 -26.70
C ILE A 511 9.31 -9.45 -26.32
N ARG A 512 9.18 -10.08 -25.16
CA ARG A 512 7.88 -10.51 -24.62
C ARG A 512 7.40 -9.49 -23.60
N THR A 513 6.30 -8.80 -23.90
CA THR A 513 5.75 -7.75 -23.01
C THR A 513 4.23 -7.61 -23.19
N VAL A 514 3.59 -6.90 -22.27
CA VAL A 514 2.21 -6.41 -22.38
C VAL A 514 2.12 -4.88 -22.32
N ASP A 515 3.25 -4.19 -22.16
CA ASP A 515 3.29 -2.74 -22.04
C ASP A 515 3.47 -2.07 -23.40
N THR A 516 2.61 -1.08 -23.66
CA THR A 516 2.63 -0.29 -24.89
C THR A 516 3.89 0.55 -24.97
N ASP A 517 4.43 1.01 -23.84
CA ASP A 517 5.61 1.89 -23.79
C ASP A 517 6.81 1.17 -24.45
N VAL A 518 6.95 -0.14 -24.22
CA VAL A 518 7.99 -1.01 -24.83
C VAL A 518 7.87 -1.10 -26.35
N VAL A 519 6.65 -1.15 -26.90
CA VAL A 519 6.44 -1.17 -28.36
C VAL A 519 6.95 0.14 -28.97
N ILE A 520 6.66 1.26 -28.32
CA ILE A 520 7.08 2.59 -28.78
C ILE A 520 8.60 2.73 -28.74
N LEU A 521 9.23 2.28 -27.66
CA LEU A 521 10.68 2.30 -27.52
C LEU A 521 11.37 1.36 -28.51
N ALA A 522 10.81 0.17 -28.75
CA ALA A 522 11.35 -0.78 -29.71
C ALA A 522 11.34 -0.22 -31.15
N VAL A 523 10.32 0.54 -31.54
CA VAL A 523 10.29 1.24 -32.84
C VAL A 523 11.41 2.28 -32.92
N GLY A 524 11.62 3.04 -31.83
CA GLY A 524 12.73 4.01 -31.73
C GLY A 524 14.10 3.34 -31.89
N LEU A 525 14.35 2.27 -31.11
CA LEU A 525 15.60 1.50 -31.17
C LEU A 525 15.82 0.87 -32.55
N ALA A 526 14.78 0.31 -33.15
CA ALA A 526 14.88 -0.29 -34.48
C ALA A 526 15.25 0.73 -35.56
N ASN A 527 14.75 1.96 -35.43
CA ASN A 527 15.18 3.06 -36.28
C ASN A 527 16.65 3.45 -36.04
N GLU A 528 17.04 3.62 -34.77
CA GLU A 528 18.39 4.02 -34.37
C GLU A 528 19.46 3.02 -34.81
N ARG A 529 19.15 1.72 -34.81
CA ARG A 529 20.07 0.63 -35.13
C ARG A 529 19.78 -0.05 -36.47
N SER A 530 19.06 0.64 -37.37
CA SER A 530 18.58 0.09 -38.65
C SER A 530 19.67 -0.42 -39.61
N GLU A 531 20.92 0.00 -39.44
CA GLU A 531 22.07 -0.46 -40.24
C GLU A 531 22.57 -1.86 -39.85
N VAL A 532 22.36 -2.29 -38.60
CA VAL A 532 22.94 -3.54 -38.04
C VAL A 532 21.86 -4.52 -37.60
N LEU A 533 20.71 -4.01 -37.13
CA LEU A 533 19.58 -4.81 -36.67
C LEU A 533 18.75 -5.30 -37.87
N ASP A 534 18.62 -6.62 -38.01
CA ASP A 534 17.81 -7.21 -39.07
C ASP A 534 16.31 -7.21 -38.68
N GLU A 535 15.99 -7.76 -37.51
CA GLU A 535 14.61 -7.90 -37.05
C GLU A 535 14.47 -7.70 -35.53
N LEU A 536 13.63 -6.75 -35.14
CA LEU A 536 13.14 -6.62 -33.77
C LEU A 536 11.64 -6.89 -33.72
N TRP A 537 11.30 -7.91 -32.95
CA TRP A 537 9.94 -8.43 -32.79
C TRP A 537 9.45 -8.21 -31.37
N LEU A 538 8.14 -8.01 -31.21
CA LEU A 538 7.48 -8.09 -29.90
C LEU A 538 6.39 -9.16 -29.92
N THR A 539 6.36 -10.02 -28.90
CA THR A 539 5.17 -10.83 -28.60
C THR A 539 4.32 -10.05 -27.60
N PHE A 540 3.29 -9.37 -28.10
CA PHE A 540 2.45 -8.47 -27.29
C PHE A 540 1.14 -9.14 -26.85
N GLY A 541 0.72 -8.89 -25.60
CA GLY A 541 -0.58 -9.35 -25.07
C GLY A 541 -0.60 -10.79 -24.56
N THR A 542 -1.72 -11.21 -23.97
CA THR A 542 -1.90 -12.53 -23.33
C THR A 542 -3.11 -13.28 -23.88
N GLY A 543 -3.11 -14.61 -23.73
CA GLY A 543 -4.20 -15.48 -24.17
C GLY A 543 -4.58 -15.25 -25.63
N LYS A 544 -5.87 -15.03 -25.89
CA LYS A 544 -6.43 -14.80 -27.25
C LYS A 544 -5.97 -13.49 -27.91
N ASN A 545 -5.45 -12.54 -27.13
CA ASN A 545 -4.98 -11.25 -27.63
C ASN A 545 -3.47 -11.23 -27.90
N ARG A 546 -2.79 -12.38 -27.72
CA ARG A 546 -1.37 -12.55 -28.01
C ARG A 546 -1.14 -12.43 -29.52
N ARG A 547 -0.18 -11.58 -29.92
CA ARG A 547 0.20 -11.39 -31.33
C ARG A 547 1.64 -10.92 -31.47
N TYR A 548 2.19 -11.03 -32.67
CA TYR A 548 3.51 -10.49 -33.01
C TYR A 548 3.41 -9.08 -33.58
N ILE A 549 4.36 -8.23 -33.22
CA ILE A 549 4.52 -6.85 -33.73
C ILE A 549 5.94 -6.68 -34.27
N ALA A 550 6.08 -6.24 -35.52
CA ALA A 550 7.37 -6.02 -36.18
C ALA A 550 7.85 -4.57 -36.00
N ALA A 551 8.60 -4.29 -34.93
CA ALA A 551 9.05 -2.91 -34.67
C ALA A 551 9.92 -2.34 -35.80
N HIS A 552 10.77 -3.17 -36.40
CA HIS A 552 11.64 -2.81 -37.52
C HIS A 552 10.86 -2.43 -38.80
N GLN A 553 9.75 -3.13 -39.11
CA GLN A 553 8.89 -2.76 -40.24
C GLN A 553 8.12 -1.47 -39.95
N ILE A 554 7.61 -1.29 -38.73
CA ILE A 554 6.92 -0.06 -38.32
C ILE A 554 7.88 1.13 -38.43
N ALA A 555 9.11 1.00 -37.92
CA ALA A 555 10.14 2.03 -38.02
C ALA A 555 10.42 2.41 -39.48
N LYS A 556 10.60 1.41 -40.35
CA LYS A 556 10.82 1.61 -41.79
C LYS A 556 9.64 2.32 -42.47
N ALA A 557 8.40 1.95 -42.14
CA ALA A 557 7.20 2.55 -42.71
C ALA A 557 6.94 3.98 -42.23
N LEU A 558 7.27 4.28 -40.97
CA LEU A 558 7.18 5.64 -40.42
C LEU A 558 8.29 6.56 -40.95
N GLY A 559 9.44 6.00 -41.27
CA GLY A 559 10.64 6.74 -41.64
C GLY A 559 11.37 7.32 -40.41
N PRO A 560 12.56 7.91 -40.63
CA PRO A 560 13.49 8.27 -39.55
C PRO A 560 12.96 9.36 -38.62
N GLU A 561 12.33 10.39 -39.18
CA GLU A 561 11.83 11.52 -38.38
C GLU A 561 10.65 11.11 -37.48
N LYS A 562 9.61 10.48 -38.05
CA LYS A 562 8.44 10.06 -37.26
C LYS A 562 8.77 8.97 -36.26
N SER A 563 9.68 8.05 -36.58
CA SER A 563 10.13 7.02 -35.62
C SER A 563 10.83 7.64 -34.41
N ARG A 564 11.71 8.64 -34.63
CA ARG A 564 12.36 9.39 -33.55
C ARG A 564 11.40 10.30 -32.77
N ALA A 565 10.39 10.86 -33.43
CA ALA A 565 9.36 11.69 -32.79
C ALA A 565 8.31 10.90 -32.01
N LEU A 566 8.15 9.60 -32.29
CA LEU A 566 7.09 8.76 -31.73
C LEU A 566 7.09 8.67 -30.19
N PRO A 567 8.25 8.54 -29.49
CA PRO A 567 8.29 8.57 -28.03
C PRO A 567 7.75 9.89 -27.44
N VAL A 568 8.05 11.03 -28.06
CA VAL A 568 7.56 12.35 -27.61
C VAL A 568 6.06 12.46 -27.82
N PHE A 569 5.57 12.07 -28.99
CA PHE A 569 4.12 11.99 -29.26
C PHE A 569 3.41 11.08 -28.25
N HIS A 570 4.02 9.94 -27.91
CA HIS A 570 3.46 9.02 -26.95
C HIS A 570 3.41 9.62 -25.55
N ALA A 571 4.52 10.22 -25.07
CA ALA A 571 4.59 10.88 -23.77
C ALA A 571 3.60 12.04 -23.66
N ILE A 572 3.58 12.97 -24.62
CA ILE A 572 2.73 14.17 -24.53
C ILE A 572 1.23 13.84 -24.50
N THR A 573 0.82 12.75 -25.15
CA THR A 573 -0.59 12.37 -25.25
C THR A 573 -1.06 11.50 -24.10
N VAL A 574 -0.17 10.66 -23.53
CA VAL A 574 -0.25 9.99 -22.22
C VAL A 574 0.82 8.89 -22.13
N CYS A 575 1.56 8.83 -21.04
CA CYS A 575 2.32 7.64 -20.65
C CYS A 575 2.15 7.43 -19.14
N ASP A 576 3.01 6.67 -18.47
CA ASP A 576 2.87 6.48 -17.02
C ASP A 576 3.21 7.72 -16.17
N THR A 577 4.06 8.61 -16.68
CA THR A 577 4.54 9.81 -15.94
C THR A 577 3.93 11.11 -16.47
N VAL A 578 3.22 11.05 -17.60
CA VAL A 578 2.64 12.22 -18.28
C VAL A 578 1.16 11.97 -18.54
N SER A 579 0.36 12.99 -18.23
CA SER A 579 -1.09 12.86 -18.20
C SER A 579 -1.73 12.77 -19.59
N ALA A 580 -2.93 12.21 -19.65
CA ALA A 580 -3.80 12.34 -20.81
C ALA A 580 -4.54 13.69 -20.81
N PHE A 581 -4.87 14.17 -22.00
CA PHE A 581 -5.85 15.24 -22.19
C PHE A 581 -7.27 14.67 -22.03
N ALA A 582 -8.11 15.33 -21.24
CA ALA A 582 -9.51 14.94 -21.04
C ALA A 582 -10.25 14.86 -22.38
N ASP A 583 -11.09 13.82 -22.54
CA ASP A 583 -11.94 13.54 -23.72
C ASP A 583 -11.22 13.29 -25.05
N HIS A 584 -9.89 13.24 -25.05
CA HIS A 584 -9.11 13.02 -26.26
C HIS A 584 -8.39 11.67 -26.21
N SER A 585 -8.61 10.85 -27.24
CA SER A 585 -7.91 9.58 -27.41
C SER A 585 -6.58 9.75 -28.13
N LYS A 586 -5.65 8.81 -27.95
CA LYS A 586 -4.42 8.76 -28.75
C LYS A 586 -4.70 8.68 -30.25
N LYS A 587 -5.80 8.03 -30.65
CA LYS A 587 -6.24 7.97 -32.05
C LYS A 587 -6.60 9.36 -32.60
N ALA A 588 -7.29 10.19 -31.80
CA ALA A 588 -7.58 11.57 -32.18
C ALA A 588 -6.29 12.40 -32.29
N ALA A 589 -5.37 12.26 -31.34
CA ALA A 589 -4.07 12.93 -31.38
C ALA A 589 -3.22 12.49 -32.59
N TRP A 590 -3.23 11.20 -32.94
CA TRP A 590 -2.55 10.67 -34.13
C TRP A 590 -3.12 11.27 -35.41
N ALA A 591 -4.45 11.35 -35.52
CA ALA A 591 -5.11 12.01 -36.64
C ALA A 591 -4.77 13.51 -36.70
N THR A 592 -4.54 14.17 -35.57
CA THR A 592 -4.04 15.56 -35.49
C THR A 592 -2.61 15.69 -35.97
N TRP A 593 -1.72 14.78 -35.56
CA TRP A 593 -0.35 14.80 -36.04
C TRP A 593 -0.30 14.63 -37.56
N ASN A 594 -1.11 13.72 -38.13
CA ASN A 594 -1.14 13.51 -39.58
C ASN A 594 -1.65 14.70 -40.39
N ALA A 595 -2.43 15.62 -39.82
CA ALA A 595 -2.86 16.85 -40.53
C ALA A 595 -2.12 18.11 -40.12
N PHE A 596 -1.20 18.01 -39.15
CA PHE A 596 -0.29 19.08 -38.78
C PHE A 596 1.12 18.50 -38.68
N PRO A 597 1.70 18.06 -39.81
CA PRO A 597 3.02 17.40 -39.84
C PRO A 597 4.15 18.30 -39.35
N GLU A 598 3.97 19.62 -39.37
CA GLU A 598 4.94 20.61 -38.87
C GLU A 598 5.29 20.41 -37.39
N VAL A 599 4.39 19.82 -36.59
CA VAL A 599 4.68 19.48 -35.18
C VAL A 599 5.82 18.46 -35.02
N THR A 600 6.16 17.71 -36.08
CA THR A 600 7.23 16.71 -36.06
C THR A 600 8.57 17.35 -35.69
N THR A 601 8.85 18.57 -36.15
CA THR A 601 10.10 19.28 -35.82
C THR A 601 10.18 19.58 -34.32
N ALA A 602 9.08 20.04 -33.72
CA ALA A 602 8.98 20.26 -32.27
C ALA A 602 9.15 18.95 -31.49
N PHE A 603 8.57 17.83 -31.95
CA PHE A 603 8.80 16.53 -31.34
C PHE A 603 10.27 16.09 -31.44
N LEU A 604 10.93 16.27 -32.58
CA LEU A 604 12.34 15.94 -32.75
C LEU A 604 13.25 16.78 -31.83
N SER A 605 12.95 18.08 -31.67
CA SER A 605 13.68 18.95 -30.74
C SER A 605 13.58 18.46 -29.30
N LEU A 606 12.40 17.99 -28.87
CA LEU A 606 12.22 17.42 -27.53
C LEU A 606 12.84 16.02 -27.37
N ALA A 607 12.91 15.24 -28.44
CA ALA A 607 13.53 13.91 -28.43
C ALA A 607 15.06 13.98 -28.29
N SER A 608 15.67 15.15 -28.52
CA SER A 608 17.13 15.34 -28.57
C SER A 608 17.73 15.77 -27.22
N THR A 609 17.12 15.36 -26.10
CA THR A 609 17.64 15.59 -24.74
C THR A 609 17.99 17.07 -24.46
N PRO A 610 17.07 18.01 -24.68
CA PRO A 610 17.39 19.43 -24.59
C PRO A 610 17.67 19.86 -23.13
N SER A 611 18.56 20.82 -22.89
CA SER A 611 18.86 21.33 -21.53
C SER A 611 17.74 22.21 -20.96
N GLU A 612 16.98 22.84 -21.84
CA GLU A 612 15.80 23.67 -21.54
C GLU A 612 14.78 23.54 -22.68
N LEU A 613 13.56 24.05 -22.52
CA LEU A 613 12.60 24.01 -23.62
C LEU A 613 13.08 24.90 -24.78
N PRO A 614 13.32 24.35 -25.99
CA PRO A 614 13.85 25.15 -27.10
C PRO A 614 12.85 26.21 -27.58
N ASP A 615 13.38 27.31 -28.10
CA ASP A 615 12.57 28.41 -28.63
C ASP A 615 11.62 27.94 -29.75
N GLY A 616 10.37 28.41 -29.71
CA GLY A 616 9.34 28.09 -30.70
C GLY A 616 8.69 26.69 -30.55
N VAL A 617 9.28 25.77 -29.78
CA VAL A 617 8.70 24.43 -29.54
C VAL A 617 7.36 24.55 -28.81
N LEU A 618 7.28 25.39 -27.77
CA LEU A 618 6.05 25.60 -27.02
C LEU A 618 4.91 26.09 -27.92
N SER A 619 5.17 27.07 -28.79
CA SER A 619 4.17 27.63 -29.71
C SER A 619 3.67 26.61 -30.74
N THR A 620 4.58 25.76 -31.23
CA THR A 620 4.22 24.69 -32.19
C THR A 620 3.37 23.60 -31.53
N LEU A 621 3.74 23.19 -30.31
CA LEU A 621 2.96 22.22 -29.54
C LEU A 621 1.62 22.79 -29.06
N GLU A 622 1.59 24.07 -28.70
CA GLU A 622 0.36 24.78 -28.38
C GLU A 622 -0.62 24.76 -29.56
N ARG A 623 -0.13 25.03 -30.78
CA ARG A 623 -0.92 24.90 -32.00
C ARG A 623 -1.46 23.47 -32.20
N PHE A 624 -0.64 22.46 -31.94
CA PHE A 624 -1.07 21.06 -31.98
C PHE A 624 -2.20 20.77 -30.97
N ILE A 625 -2.11 21.28 -29.73
CA ILE A 625 -3.17 21.13 -28.73
C ILE A 625 -4.42 21.90 -29.11
N VAL A 626 -4.31 23.09 -29.70
CA VAL A 626 -5.48 23.81 -30.24
C VAL A 626 -6.22 22.96 -31.26
N LEU A 627 -5.50 22.35 -32.21
CA LEU A 627 -6.08 21.50 -33.25
C LEU A 627 -6.64 20.18 -32.70
N LEU A 628 -6.11 19.69 -31.58
CA LEU A 628 -6.65 18.53 -30.86
C LEU A 628 -8.05 18.82 -30.28
N TYR A 629 -8.23 20.00 -29.68
CA TYR A 629 -9.49 20.40 -29.06
C TYR A 629 -10.52 20.98 -30.05
N ASP A 630 -10.03 21.64 -31.11
CA ASP A 630 -10.84 22.22 -32.18
C ASP A 630 -10.07 22.25 -33.51
N ARG A 631 -10.26 21.19 -34.32
CA ARG A 631 -9.64 21.00 -35.64
C ARG A 631 -9.81 22.16 -36.60
N THR A 632 -10.90 22.91 -36.46
CA THR A 632 -11.26 24.04 -37.34
C THR A 632 -10.74 25.38 -36.83
N SER A 633 -10.09 25.40 -35.67
CA SER A 633 -9.66 26.64 -35.04
C SER A 633 -8.49 27.26 -35.78
N THR A 634 -8.56 28.57 -35.99
CA THR A 634 -7.45 29.40 -36.45
C THR A 634 -6.61 29.96 -35.30
N CYS A 635 -7.00 29.73 -34.04
CA CYS A 635 -6.24 30.21 -32.88
C CYS A 635 -4.89 29.49 -32.75
N CYS A 636 -3.84 30.21 -32.36
CA CYS A 636 -2.56 29.60 -32.02
C CYS A 636 -2.32 29.55 -30.50
N ASP A 637 -3.15 30.23 -29.71
CA ASP A 637 -3.04 30.32 -28.26
C ASP A 637 -4.17 29.52 -27.56
N VAL A 638 -3.80 28.69 -26.58
CA VAL A 638 -4.77 27.84 -25.87
C VAL A 638 -5.69 28.63 -24.95
N ASN A 639 -5.26 29.76 -24.37
CA ASN A 639 -6.11 30.59 -23.52
C ASN A 639 -7.19 31.30 -24.34
N VAL A 640 -6.83 31.79 -25.53
CA VAL A 640 -7.80 32.33 -26.50
C VAL A 640 -8.80 31.24 -26.91
N LEU A 641 -8.32 30.02 -27.13
CA LEU A 641 -9.20 28.88 -27.42
C LEU A 641 -10.12 28.54 -26.24
N ARG A 642 -9.63 28.54 -24.99
CA ARG A 642 -10.43 28.30 -23.78
C ARG A 642 -11.62 29.25 -23.73
N LYS A 643 -11.37 30.56 -23.88
CA LYS A 643 -12.42 31.60 -23.93
C LYS A 643 -13.42 31.35 -25.06
N LYS A 644 -12.93 31.01 -26.27
CA LYS A 644 -13.78 30.76 -27.44
C LYS A 644 -14.66 29.51 -27.27
N LEU A 645 -14.11 28.41 -26.75
CA LEU A 645 -14.83 27.16 -26.53
C LEU A 645 -15.91 27.31 -25.44
N PHE A 646 -15.58 28.02 -24.37
CA PHE A 646 -16.54 28.34 -23.31
C PHE A 646 -17.66 29.24 -23.84
N SER A 647 -17.32 30.33 -24.52
CA SER A 647 -18.28 31.37 -24.91
C SER A 647 -19.15 30.99 -26.11
N ARG A 648 -18.56 30.36 -27.14
CA ARG A 648 -19.23 30.13 -28.43
C ARG A 648 -19.68 28.69 -28.65
N LYS A 649 -19.08 27.73 -27.95
CA LYS A 649 -19.40 26.30 -28.08
C LYS A 649 -19.99 25.72 -26.79
N SER A 650 -20.27 26.55 -25.78
CA SER A 650 -20.89 26.18 -24.50
C SER A 650 -20.25 24.95 -23.84
N ARG A 651 -18.94 24.75 -24.01
CA ARG A 651 -18.23 23.64 -23.37
C ARG A 651 -18.09 23.92 -21.88
N SER A 652 -18.35 22.90 -21.06
CA SER A 652 -18.03 22.96 -19.63
C SER A 652 -16.51 23.01 -19.42
N LEU A 653 -16.12 23.50 -18.24
CA LEU A 653 -14.72 23.75 -17.87
C LEU A 653 -13.86 22.49 -17.91
N GLU A 654 -14.46 21.35 -17.58
CA GLU A 654 -13.79 20.04 -17.60
C GLU A 654 -13.36 19.62 -19.02
N HIS A 655 -14.00 20.18 -20.06
CA HIS A 655 -13.77 19.87 -21.47
C HIS A 655 -13.01 20.98 -22.22
N LEU A 656 -12.40 21.92 -21.49
CA LEU A 656 -11.51 22.93 -22.05
C LEU A 656 -10.06 22.40 -22.11
N PRO A 657 -9.21 22.90 -23.02
CA PRO A 657 -7.78 22.60 -22.98
C PRO A 657 -7.15 23.21 -21.72
N PRO A 658 -6.00 22.70 -21.25
CA PRO A 658 -5.28 23.31 -20.13
C PRO A 658 -4.88 24.76 -20.47
N ALA A 659 -4.76 25.59 -19.44
CA ALA A 659 -4.19 26.93 -19.56
C ALA A 659 -2.74 26.84 -20.04
N ARG A 660 -2.25 27.88 -20.74
CA ARG A 660 -0.90 27.90 -21.31
C ARG A 660 0.20 27.55 -20.29
N ALA A 661 0.10 28.10 -19.07
CA ALA A 661 1.06 27.83 -17.99
C ALA A 661 1.04 26.36 -17.54
N ALA A 662 -0.13 25.71 -17.51
CA ALA A 662 -0.25 24.30 -17.20
C ALA A 662 0.23 23.40 -18.35
N LEU A 663 -0.03 23.82 -19.60
CA LEU A 663 0.46 23.15 -20.79
C LEU A 663 1.98 23.15 -20.88
N GLU A 664 2.65 24.26 -20.52
CA GLU A 664 4.11 24.30 -20.49
C GLU A 664 4.70 23.26 -19.54
N GLN A 665 4.18 23.16 -18.30
CA GLN A 665 4.65 22.15 -17.35
C GLN A 665 4.38 20.72 -17.83
N HIS A 666 3.26 20.52 -18.54
CA HIS A 666 2.95 19.25 -19.20
C HIS A 666 3.96 18.88 -20.28
N ILE A 667 4.34 19.84 -21.12
CA ILE A 667 5.36 19.67 -22.16
C ILE A 667 6.73 19.40 -21.53
N LYS A 668 7.10 20.09 -20.44
CA LYS A 668 8.33 19.82 -19.69
C LYS A 668 8.39 18.38 -19.21
N ARG A 669 7.32 17.86 -18.59
CA ARG A 669 7.27 16.44 -18.18
C ARG A 669 7.38 15.48 -19.37
N ALA A 670 6.74 15.80 -20.49
CA ALA A 670 6.84 15.01 -21.72
C ALA A 670 8.27 15.00 -22.29
N ALA A 671 8.95 16.16 -22.31
CA ALA A 671 10.33 16.29 -22.73
C ALA A 671 11.28 15.51 -21.81
N TYR A 672 11.05 15.56 -20.50
CA TYR A 672 11.79 14.76 -19.52
C TYR A 672 11.68 13.26 -19.79
N GLN A 673 10.45 12.76 -19.93
CA GLN A 673 10.23 11.35 -20.19
C GLN A 673 10.79 10.93 -21.55
N ALA A 674 10.45 11.65 -22.62
CA ALA A 674 10.74 11.21 -23.96
C ALA A 674 12.18 11.51 -24.41
N GLY A 675 12.74 12.66 -24.02
CA GLY A 675 14.10 13.06 -24.35
C GLY A 675 15.12 12.46 -23.39
N HIS A 676 15.01 12.79 -22.09
CA HIS A 676 16.04 12.40 -21.13
C HIS A 676 16.01 10.91 -20.74
N ILE A 677 14.82 10.34 -20.52
CA ILE A 677 14.70 8.93 -20.11
C ILE A 677 14.67 8.00 -21.34
N TRP A 678 13.70 8.20 -22.23
CA TRP A 678 13.48 7.30 -23.37
C TRP A 678 14.44 7.53 -24.53
N GLY A 679 14.86 8.77 -24.78
CA GLY A 679 15.81 9.11 -25.85
C GLY A 679 17.22 8.53 -25.61
N GLN A 680 17.49 8.05 -24.40
CA GLN A 680 18.75 7.41 -24.01
C GLN A 680 18.56 5.96 -23.55
N ALA A 681 17.42 5.32 -23.89
CA ALA A 681 17.05 3.99 -23.39
C ALA A 681 17.99 2.85 -23.82
N SER A 682 18.89 3.06 -24.79
CA SER A 682 19.90 2.09 -25.19
C SER A 682 21.18 2.14 -24.34
N ILE A 683 21.29 3.07 -23.38
CA ILE A 683 22.50 3.33 -22.58
C ILE A 683 22.23 2.95 -21.13
N ALA A 684 22.97 2.00 -20.55
CA ALA A 684 22.69 1.50 -19.19
C ALA A 684 22.75 2.56 -18.09
N PHE A 685 23.64 3.55 -18.21
CA PHE A 685 23.83 4.57 -17.20
C PHE A 685 23.77 5.97 -17.81
N VAL A 686 22.71 6.72 -17.45
CA VAL A 686 22.42 8.05 -18.01
C VAL A 686 22.49 9.14 -16.94
N SER A 687 23.04 10.30 -17.27
CA SER A 687 22.97 11.47 -16.37
C SER A 687 21.65 12.20 -16.62
N LEU A 688 20.78 12.23 -15.61
CA LEU A 688 19.46 12.85 -15.71
C LEU A 688 19.45 14.23 -15.01
N PRO A 689 18.83 15.25 -15.62
CA PRO A 689 18.60 16.52 -14.94
C PRO A 689 17.57 16.35 -13.81
N SER A 690 17.50 17.36 -12.93
CA SER A 690 16.54 17.37 -11.84
C SER A 690 15.10 17.36 -12.39
N PRO A 691 14.22 16.43 -11.97
CA PRO A 691 12.81 16.44 -12.37
C PRO A 691 12.10 17.77 -12.05
N CYS A 692 12.55 18.49 -11.02
CA CYS A 692 11.94 19.76 -10.62
C CYS A 692 12.06 20.86 -11.68
N ASP A 693 13.10 20.82 -12.51
CA ASP A 693 13.28 21.75 -13.62
C ASP A 693 12.35 21.39 -14.80
N TRP A 694 11.78 20.19 -14.76
CA TRP A 694 10.98 19.58 -15.82
C TRP A 694 9.52 19.31 -15.44
N GLY A 695 8.92 20.21 -14.67
CA GLY A 695 7.48 20.18 -14.37
C GLY A 695 7.07 19.18 -13.29
N TRP A 696 8.00 18.82 -12.40
CA TRP A 696 7.75 18.12 -11.14
C TRP A 696 8.04 19.02 -9.94
N MET A 697 7.55 18.63 -8.77
CA MET A 697 7.89 19.23 -7.50
C MET A 697 8.05 18.14 -6.43
N LYS A 698 8.90 18.39 -5.43
CA LYS A 698 9.08 17.46 -4.30
C LYS A 698 8.01 17.71 -3.23
N SER A 699 7.36 16.63 -2.81
CA SER A 699 6.40 16.58 -1.71
C SER A 699 6.85 15.50 -0.73
N GLY A 700 7.66 15.89 0.27
CA GLY A 700 8.40 14.92 1.10
C GLY A 700 9.44 14.14 0.28
N ASP A 701 9.39 12.81 0.34
CA ASP A 701 10.26 11.90 -0.41
C ASP A 701 9.72 11.53 -1.81
N GLU A 702 8.52 12.00 -2.16
CA GLU A 702 7.84 11.72 -3.43
C GLU A 702 7.88 12.91 -4.39
N LEU A 703 7.81 12.62 -5.69
CA LEU A 703 7.63 13.62 -6.74
C LEU A 703 6.15 13.71 -7.12
N GLU A 704 5.63 14.94 -7.17
CA GLU A 704 4.29 15.24 -7.64
C GLU A 704 4.36 16.15 -8.88
N PRO A 705 3.39 16.08 -9.81
CA PRO A 705 3.36 16.97 -10.96
C PRO A 705 3.23 18.42 -10.53
N LEU A 706 4.13 19.29 -11.01
CA LEU A 706 3.91 20.73 -10.96
C LEU A 706 2.85 21.07 -12.00
N TRP A 707 1.62 21.28 -11.56
CA TRP A 707 0.48 21.43 -12.45
C TRP A 707 0.47 22.74 -13.25
N THR A 708 0.86 23.84 -12.62
CA THR A 708 0.89 25.19 -13.22
C THR A 708 1.79 26.08 -12.35
N THR A 709 2.40 27.11 -12.95
CA THR A 709 3.16 28.15 -12.25
C THR A 709 2.29 29.33 -11.83
N LEU A 710 1.09 29.45 -12.40
CA LEU A 710 0.12 30.49 -12.05
C LEU A 710 -0.78 30.03 -10.91
N SER A 711 -1.14 30.97 -10.04
CA SER A 711 -2.14 30.73 -9.00
C SER A 711 -3.53 30.49 -9.61
N GLU A 712 -4.39 29.85 -8.83
CA GLU A 712 -5.78 29.62 -9.18
C GLU A 712 -6.51 30.95 -9.39
N VAL A 713 -7.46 30.98 -10.32
CA VAL A 713 -8.19 32.19 -10.69
C VAL A 713 -8.89 32.84 -9.49
N SER A 714 -9.31 32.05 -8.51
CA SER A 714 -9.92 32.54 -7.26
C SER A 714 -8.99 33.42 -6.41
N LYS A 715 -7.67 33.28 -6.60
CA LYS A 715 -6.61 34.00 -5.88
C LYS A 715 -6.00 35.12 -6.74
N SER A 716 -5.97 34.99 -8.06
CA SER A 716 -5.37 35.98 -8.97
C SER A 716 -6.37 36.97 -9.57
N CYS A 717 -7.64 36.58 -9.74
CA CYS A 717 -8.64 37.40 -10.41
C CYS A 717 -9.01 38.62 -9.55
N HIS A 718 -8.63 39.78 -10.04
CA HIS A 718 -8.78 41.06 -9.36
C HIS A 718 -10.26 41.41 -9.16
N GLU A 719 -11.10 41.01 -10.12
CA GLU A 719 -12.54 41.15 -10.11
C GLU A 719 -13.20 40.41 -8.94
N LEU A 720 -12.57 39.36 -8.39
CA LEU A 720 -13.13 38.62 -7.26
C LEU A 720 -12.80 39.23 -5.88
N ILE A 721 -12.01 40.32 -5.83
CA ILE A 721 -11.68 40.99 -4.58
C ILE A 721 -12.92 41.59 -3.93
N SER A 722 -13.22 41.18 -2.71
CA SER A 722 -14.30 41.74 -1.88
C SER A 722 -13.77 42.33 -0.56
N CYS A 723 -14.44 43.37 -0.06
CA CYS A 723 -14.11 43.96 1.24
C CYS A 723 -15.11 43.55 2.33
N GLY A 724 -14.63 43.45 3.57
CA GLY A 724 -15.47 43.29 4.76
C GLY A 724 -15.95 44.61 5.38
N CYS A 725 -15.89 45.72 4.63
CA CYS A 725 -16.33 47.03 5.12
C CYS A 725 -17.85 47.06 5.29
N ARG A 726 -18.36 47.57 6.42
CA ARG A 726 -19.80 47.61 6.74
C ARG A 726 -20.45 49.00 6.69
N LYS A 727 -19.64 50.08 6.71
CA LYS A 727 -20.16 51.46 6.81
C LYS A 727 -19.44 52.46 5.91
N HIS A 728 -18.10 52.44 5.86
CA HIS A 728 -17.33 53.34 5.01
C HIS A 728 -16.06 52.67 4.46
N CYS A 729 -15.77 52.88 3.18
CA CYS A 729 -14.62 52.28 2.49
C CYS A 729 -13.43 53.26 2.47
N GLY A 730 -12.65 53.25 3.55
CA GLY A 730 -11.43 54.04 3.72
C GLY A 730 -10.15 53.33 3.22
N GLY A 731 -8.97 53.84 3.61
CA GLY A 731 -7.66 53.33 3.16
C GLY A 731 -7.34 51.87 3.54
N LYS A 732 -8.11 51.26 4.46
CA LYS A 732 -7.99 49.82 4.80
C LYS A 732 -8.87 48.91 3.93
N CYS A 733 -9.75 49.46 3.08
CA CYS A 733 -10.61 48.68 2.19
C CYS A 733 -9.79 47.95 1.12
N ARG A 734 -9.98 46.63 0.99
CA ARG A 734 -9.28 45.81 -0.02
C ARG A 734 -9.60 46.26 -1.45
N CYS A 735 -10.86 46.57 -1.76
CA CYS A 735 -11.26 47.07 -3.08
C CYS A 735 -10.58 48.42 -3.39
N LYS A 736 -10.56 49.34 -2.43
CA LYS A 736 -9.95 50.67 -2.61
C LYS A 736 -8.42 50.59 -2.77
N LYS A 737 -7.75 49.73 -2.00
CA LYS A 737 -6.31 49.45 -2.17
C LYS A 737 -5.98 48.85 -3.52
N ALA A 738 -6.89 48.03 -4.05
CA ALA A 738 -6.82 47.46 -5.38
C ALA A 738 -7.31 48.42 -6.49
N ALA A 739 -7.65 49.68 -6.18
CA ALA A 739 -8.24 50.62 -7.14
C ALA A 739 -9.51 50.10 -7.86
N LEU A 740 -10.32 49.28 -7.17
CA LEU A 740 -11.58 48.71 -7.65
C LEU A 740 -12.80 49.31 -6.95
N LYS A 741 -13.90 49.45 -7.71
CA LYS A 741 -15.25 49.71 -7.15
C LYS A 741 -15.71 48.53 -6.29
N CYS A 742 -16.45 48.76 -5.20
CA CYS A 742 -17.04 47.65 -4.47
C CYS A 742 -18.18 47.04 -5.28
N THR A 743 -18.45 45.76 -5.07
CA THR A 743 -19.48 45.00 -5.80
C THR A 743 -20.46 44.40 -4.80
N GLY A 744 -21.51 43.73 -5.28
CA GLY A 744 -22.43 42.96 -4.44
C GLY A 744 -21.77 41.81 -3.67
N LEU A 745 -20.52 41.46 -3.97
CA LEU A 745 -19.73 40.49 -3.18
C LEU A 745 -19.15 41.08 -1.89
N CYS A 746 -19.14 42.41 -1.76
CA CYS A 746 -18.61 43.10 -0.59
C CYS A 746 -19.64 43.15 0.54
N ALA A 747 -19.19 43.19 1.78
CA ALA A 747 -20.05 43.42 2.94
C ALA A 747 -20.70 44.82 2.96
N CYS A 748 -20.24 45.74 2.10
CA CYS A 748 -20.86 47.05 1.88
C CYS A 748 -21.86 47.06 0.73
N GLU A 749 -22.10 45.91 0.07
CA GLU A 749 -23.10 45.73 -0.99
C GLU A 749 -22.94 46.69 -2.19
N GLY A 750 -21.72 47.15 -2.46
CA GLY A 750 -21.45 48.13 -3.53
C GLY A 750 -21.82 49.58 -3.17
N GLY A 751 -22.20 49.86 -1.91
CA GLY A 751 -22.44 51.22 -1.39
C GLY A 751 -21.19 52.09 -1.24
N CYS A 752 -20.11 51.70 -1.92
CA CYS A 752 -18.81 52.35 -2.02
C CYS A 752 -18.24 52.08 -3.43
#